data_AF-A0A1Y6C6C6-F1
#
_entry.id   AF-A0A1Y6C6C6-F1
#
_cell.length_a   1.000
_cell.length_b   1.000
_cell.length_c   1.000
_cell.angle_alpha   90.00
_cell.angle_beta   90.00
_cell.angle_gamma   90.00
#
_symmetry.space_group_name_H-M   'P 1'
#
loop_
_entity.id
_entity.type
_entity.pdbx_description
1 polymer ?
#
loop_
_entity_poly.entity_id
_entity_poly.type
_entity_poly.pdbx_seq_one_letter_code
_entity_poly.pdbx_strand_id
1 'polypeptide(L)'
;MNYSPLRAITVLFAFALITACGGGGGGSSSGGGSPAGPTSVPSPTSTKVQISGTAAKGIIVGGIVNIHPVSSGAVDFSTTLATTTTDANGAYAIELSGYDGSPIYVNITADNSTTMRCDLAQGCDSAAFGEDLAISEIAGASDATTAFSLAALVPGFSGTTLSSNVSPLTNTAAAFGLAALADNSATSSASMNSIINNANGSVALRFGVLGSLLEIPIIDLTDPAEVAAADDDDLQYNLLATASVAALQANVPDTNIIEALTQFADQYAVNDGLADTEEFDSAAVTLEEILNAAAALVDTLEAEDSSGALDLGALQTEFSAKAGQASKGSTSPTSPIPSTGNASELILVKSMVADIRDSGTALDIAGEGSFADKLETASNTFDAHAGEVMEALDLTLQAISAATDAWLESDEQLSTYAYQGLTVDISTQNGVTTFNHSSNIAIENASGKPTDVAVALNAVLNELERNVIDSQSETGSLESATISINLAVSGTASSSLVDIDIKEGTFQATIESALSEVYGQQSQSNEGNLSETDRSVEEIDITGFELDLLISLAEANGSVQDPLTFTGDFQLSVNNSATASDYNDTLLFDQEQQFVGWVDTWIESATIGEMSMRMGGIFNTASGDSLSASLAINVEGGELSLVCEGEDSYSSQNQTSTNSEICGGETESAYINLDFSLGFDMDITGLEAGSITLTGSRTGLDDGVVEISTNYGDVLLDFQYDSLASADKSEMLTIKNQNGVVLTLIETESEGGNSSSLAGAITVKGTEYATISDELGFIAISYTDGSNESL
;
A
#
# COMPACT_ATOMS: atom_id res chain seq x y z
N MET A 1 -2.75 25.38 -35.59
CA MET A 1 -3.17 23.96 -35.55
C MET A 1 -4.21 23.90 -34.46
N ASN A 2 -5.42 23.36 -34.70
CA ASN A 2 -6.44 23.30 -33.65
C ASN A 2 -6.03 22.21 -32.66
N TYR A 3 -5.43 22.61 -31.55
CA TYR A 3 -5.10 21.73 -30.43
C TYR A 3 -6.31 21.76 -29.48
N SER A 4 -7.08 20.66 -29.42
CA SER A 4 -8.12 20.52 -28.41
C SER A 4 -7.49 19.93 -27.14
N PRO A 5 -7.80 20.45 -25.94
CA PRO A 5 -7.33 19.91 -24.66
C PRO A 5 -7.67 18.41 -24.45
N LEU A 6 -8.67 17.87 -25.16
CA LEU A 6 -8.98 16.43 -25.12
C LEU A 6 -7.96 15.54 -25.84
N ARG A 7 -7.06 16.08 -26.65
CA ARG A 7 -5.95 15.32 -27.26
C ARG A 7 -4.83 15.00 -26.27
N ALA A 8 -4.77 15.69 -25.13
CA ALA A 8 -3.82 15.40 -24.05
C ALA A 8 -4.09 14.05 -23.36
N ILE A 9 -5.35 13.58 -23.36
CA ILE A 9 -5.77 12.30 -22.78
C ILE A 9 -5.10 11.09 -23.45
N THR A 10 -4.71 11.22 -24.72
CA THR A 10 -4.09 10.12 -25.50
C THR A 10 -2.60 9.93 -25.21
N VAL A 11 -1.94 10.88 -24.55
CA VAL A 11 -0.48 10.85 -24.30
C VAL A 11 -0.11 10.06 -23.03
N LEU A 12 -1.06 9.81 -22.12
CA LEU A 12 -0.78 9.16 -20.83
C LEU A 12 -0.55 7.63 -20.89
N PHE A 13 -0.95 6.95 -21.96
CA PHE A 13 -0.87 5.48 -22.05
C PHE A 13 0.52 4.92 -22.43
N ALA A 14 1.54 5.76 -22.62
CA ALA A 14 2.80 5.34 -23.27
C ALA A 14 4.06 5.29 -22.37
N PHE A 15 3.98 5.58 -21.06
CA PHE A 15 5.18 5.67 -20.21
C PHE A 15 5.20 4.66 -19.07
N ALA A 16 5.54 3.40 -19.38
CA ALA A 16 5.94 2.41 -18.37
C ALA A 16 6.89 1.37 -18.96
N LEU A 17 8.15 1.74 -19.26
CA LEU A 17 9.21 0.78 -19.51
C LEU A 17 10.53 1.25 -18.87
N ILE A 18 10.82 0.66 -17.72
CA ILE A 18 12.01 0.84 -16.89
C ILE A 18 13.18 0.05 -17.51
N THR A 19 14.33 0.70 -17.72
CA THR A 19 15.64 0.02 -17.66
C THR A 19 16.70 0.99 -17.11
N ALA A 20 17.08 0.81 -15.85
CA ALA A 20 18.25 1.43 -15.25
C ALA A 20 19.44 0.46 -15.25
N CYS A 21 20.64 1.02 -15.35
CA CYS A 21 21.81 0.71 -14.51
C CYS A 21 23.11 0.96 -15.29
N GLY A 22 23.98 1.82 -14.76
CA GLY A 22 25.36 1.88 -15.26
C GLY A 22 26.26 3.01 -14.76
N GLY A 23 26.69 2.96 -13.50
CA GLY A 23 28.12 3.02 -13.16
C GLY A 23 28.79 4.36 -12.81
N GLY A 24 28.98 4.59 -11.49
CA GLY A 24 30.28 4.50 -10.80
C GLY A 24 31.35 5.61 -10.94
N GLY A 25 31.80 6.14 -9.79
CA GLY A 25 33.23 6.46 -9.58
C GLY A 25 33.62 7.55 -8.57
N GLY A 26 34.20 7.15 -7.43
CA GLY A 26 35.49 7.72 -6.96
C GLY A 26 35.58 8.41 -5.57
N GLY A 27 36.41 7.84 -4.68
CA GLY A 27 37.41 8.64 -3.93
C GLY A 27 37.50 8.58 -2.39
N SER A 28 38.51 7.85 -1.89
CA SER A 28 39.46 8.22 -0.82
C SER A 28 39.06 8.36 0.68
N SER A 29 39.63 7.45 1.49
CA SER A 29 40.56 7.69 2.64
C SER A 29 40.13 7.47 4.12
N SER A 30 40.74 6.41 4.70
CA SER A 30 41.57 6.36 5.93
C SER A 30 40.98 6.15 7.35
N GLY A 31 41.40 5.00 7.94
CA GLY A 31 41.75 4.78 9.37
C GLY A 31 40.61 4.23 10.25
N GLY A 32 40.69 3.12 11.00
CA GLY A 32 41.79 2.31 11.50
C GLY A 32 41.72 2.21 13.04
N GLY A 33 41.27 1.08 13.62
CA GLY A 33 41.38 0.84 15.07
C GLY A 33 40.59 -0.34 15.64
N SER A 34 41.30 -1.44 15.92
CA SER A 34 40.85 -2.72 16.49
C SER A 34 40.31 -2.68 17.94
N PRO A 35 39.62 -3.75 18.40
CA PRO A 35 38.76 -3.81 19.59
C PRO A 35 39.45 -4.44 20.83
N ALA A 36 38.81 -4.32 22.01
CA ALA A 36 38.97 -5.28 23.10
C ALA A 36 37.88 -5.18 24.18
N GLY A 37 37.01 -6.20 24.24
CA GLY A 37 36.95 -7.11 25.40
C GLY A 37 36.03 -6.77 26.59
N PRO A 38 35.69 -7.79 27.41
CA PRO A 38 34.30 -8.00 27.82
C PRO A 38 34.04 -7.98 29.34
N THR A 39 32.75 -7.79 29.67
CA THR A 39 31.90 -8.34 30.76
C THR A 39 32.45 -8.60 32.17
N SER A 40 31.68 -8.17 33.19
CA SER A 40 31.51 -8.91 34.45
C SER A 40 30.19 -8.56 35.18
N VAL A 41 29.36 -9.58 35.45
CA VAL A 41 28.20 -9.64 36.38
C VAL A 41 28.20 -11.11 36.90
N PRO A 42 27.57 -11.58 38.03
CA PRO A 42 26.55 -10.98 38.92
C PRO A 42 26.80 -11.12 40.44
N SER A 43 25.86 -10.57 41.23
CA SER A 43 25.51 -11.06 42.57
C SER A 43 23.96 -11.06 42.75
N PRO A 44 23.33 -12.11 43.31
CA PRO A 44 21.87 -12.28 43.25
C PRO A 44 21.14 -11.63 44.44
N THR A 45 19.97 -11.03 44.15
CA THR A 45 19.04 -10.46 45.15
C THR A 45 17.60 -10.86 44.81
N SER A 46 16.79 -11.11 45.85
CA SER A 46 15.31 -11.23 45.89
C SER A 46 14.55 -10.98 44.58
N THR A 47 13.79 -11.97 44.09
CA THR A 47 12.95 -11.88 42.87
C THR A 47 11.74 -10.96 43.09
N LYS A 48 11.98 -9.66 42.90
CA LYS A 48 10.94 -8.67 42.55
C LYS A 48 10.75 -8.76 41.03
N VAL A 49 9.51 -8.75 40.57
CA VAL A 49 9.21 -8.67 39.14
C VAL A 49 8.68 -7.28 38.84
N GLN A 50 9.34 -6.57 37.94
CA GLN A 50 8.89 -5.28 37.43
C GLN A 50 8.02 -5.53 36.20
N ILE A 51 6.81 -5.00 36.20
CA ILE A 51 5.91 -4.99 35.06
C ILE A 51 5.86 -3.56 34.54
N SER A 52 6.04 -3.38 33.25
CA SER A 52 5.94 -2.07 32.58
C SER A 52 5.19 -2.20 31.27
N GLY A 53 4.58 -1.11 30.83
CA GLY A 53 3.93 -1.03 29.52
C GLY A 53 3.27 0.32 29.32
N THR A 54 2.59 0.47 28.20
CA THR A 54 1.79 1.64 27.85
C THR A 54 0.34 1.23 27.64
N ALA A 55 -0.60 2.06 28.07
CA ALA A 55 -2.02 1.88 27.81
C ALA A 55 -2.50 2.88 26.74
N ALA A 56 -3.01 2.38 25.62
CA ALA A 56 -3.53 3.22 24.55
C ALA A 56 -4.73 2.60 23.84
N LYS A 57 -5.83 3.36 23.77
CA LYS A 57 -6.79 3.28 22.66
C LYS A 57 -6.59 4.45 21.73
N GLY A 58 -6.42 5.64 22.30
CA GLY A 58 -5.25 6.50 22.15
C GLY A 58 -4.63 6.72 23.54
N ILE A 59 -3.60 7.54 23.69
CA ILE A 59 -2.81 7.61 24.94
C ILE A 59 -3.70 7.85 26.18
N ILE A 60 -3.72 6.88 27.10
CA ILE A 60 -4.54 6.94 28.33
C ILE A 60 -3.74 7.58 29.45
N VAL A 61 -4.07 8.83 29.82
CA VAL A 61 -3.38 9.58 30.87
C VAL A 61 -4.14 9.45 32.19
N GLY A 62 -3.43 9.09 33.26
CA GLY A 62 -4.03 8.93 34.60
C GLY A 62 -5.00 7.76 34.71
N GLY A 63 -4.90 6.74 33.85
CA GLY A 63 -5.64 5.49 33.96
C GLY A 63 -5.14 4.67 35.15
N ILE A 64 -6.06 4.02 35.86
CA ILE A 64 -5.74 3.19 37.03
C ILE A 64 -5.43 1.77 36.55
N VAL A 65 -4.18 1.37 36.72
CA VAL A 65 -3.67 0.03 36.38
C VAL A 65 -3.89 -0.88 37.58
N ASN A 66 -4.58 -2.00 37.37
CA ASN A 66 -4.84 -3.04 38.37
C ASN A 66 -4.33 -4.39 37.86
N ILE A 67 -3.56 -5.09 38.69
CA ILE A 67 -3.07 -6.43 38.36
C ILE A 67 -3.81 -7.46 39.21
N HIS A 68 -4.43 -8.43 38.54
CA HIS A 68 -5.16 -9.53 39.17
C HIS A 68 -4.56 -10.88 38.81
N PRO A 69 -4.58 -11.88 39.71
CA PRO A 69 -4.13 -13.23 39.38
C PRO A 69 -5.20 -13.96 38.55
N VAL A 70 -4.76 -14.79 37.62
CA VAL A 70 -5.60 -15.74 36.88
C VAL A 70 -5.42 -17.11 37.50
N SER A 71 -6.49 -17.68 38.05
CA SER A 71 -6.43 -18.99 38.70
C SER A 71 -7.69 -19.80 38.44
N SER A 72 -7.52 -21.12 38.25
CA SER A 72 -8.62 -22.04 37.98
C SER A 72 -9.50 -21.64 36.78
N GLY A 73 -8.88 -21.09 35.73
CA GLY A 73 -9.58 -20.70 34.50
C GLY A 73 -10.38 -19.40 34.59
N ALA A 74 -10.20 -18.60 35.64
CA ALA A 74 -10.88 -17.30 35.81
C ALA A 74 -9.97 -16.25 36.45
N VAL A 75 -10.29 -14.97 36.22
CA VAL A 75 -9.65 -13.84 36.91
C VAL A 75 -10.21 -13.74 38.33
N ASP A 76 -9.33 -13.63 39.33
CA ASP A 76 -9.75 -13.32 40.70
C ASP A 76 -9.76 -11.80 40.94
N PHE A 77 -10.88 -11.16 40.61
CA PHE A 77 -11.10 -9.73 40.87
C PHE A 77 -11.16 -9.38 42.37
N SER A 78 -11.25 -10.36 43.28
CA SER A 78 -11.22 -10.08 44.72
C SER A 78 -9.81 -9.84 45.26
N THR A 79 -8.79 -10.25 44.49
CA THR A 79 -7.38 -10.09 44.82
C THR A 79 -6.72 -9.13 43.83
N THR A 80 -6.28 -7.97 44.31
CA THR A 80 -5.40 -7.07 43.54
C THR A 80 -3.97 -7.29 44.00
N LEU A 81 -3.11 -7.78 43.10
CA LEU A 81 -1.69 -8.01 43.38
C LEU A 81 -0.92 -6.70 43.54
N ALA A 82 -1.21 -5.72 42.68
CA ALA A 82 -0.65 -4.38 42.75
C ALA A 82 -1.51 -3.39 41.95
N THR A 83 -1.38 -2.09 42.25
CA THR A 83 -2.02 -0.99 41.53
C THR A 83 -1.05 0.18 41.32
N THR A 84 -1.17 0.87 40.17
CA THR A 84 -0.45 2.11 39.84
C THR A 84 -1.32 2.97 38.90
N THR A 85 -0.79 4.08 38.39
CA THR A 85 -1.44 4.89 37.37
C THR A 85 -0.53 5.10 36.17
N THR A 86 -1.12 5.34 34.99
CA THR A 86 -0.38 5.75 33.80
C THR A 86 0.06 7.21 33.88
N ASP A 87 1.16 7.54 33.20
CA ASP A 87 1.68 8.91 33.09
C ASP A 87 1.16 9.66 31.85
N ALA A 88 1.80 10.78 31.51
CA ALA A 88 1.39 11.64 30.39
C ALA A 88 1.58 11.00 29.01
N ASN A 89 2.40 9.95 28.92
CA ASN A 89 2.64 9.18 27.70
C ASN A 89 1.89 7.84 27.76
N GLY A 90 0.95 7.68 28.71
CA GLY A 90 0.23 6.43 28.94
C GLY A 90 1.08 5.31 29.56
N ALA A 91 2.35 5.59 29.88
CA ALA A 91 3.28 4.60 30.38
C ALA A 91 3.05 4.31 31.87
N TYR A 92 3.28 3.07 32.28
CA TYR A 92 3.21 2.66 33.67
C TYR A 92 4.32 1.66 34.01
N ALA A 93 4.71 1.64 35.28
CA ALA A 93 5.63 0.65 35.83
C ALA A 93 5.23 0.30 37.26
N ILE A 94 5.24 -0.99 37.58
CA ILE A 94 4.79 -1.51 38.87
C ILE A 94 5.61 -2.73 39.29
N GLU A 95 5.90 -2.84 40.59
CA GLU A 95 6.69 -3.94 41.14
C GLU A 95 5.77 -4.94 41.84
N LEU A 96 5.79 -6.19 41.38
CA LEU A 96 5.14 -7.31 42.07
C LEU A 96 6.09 -7.93 43.08
N SER A 97 5.68 -7.93 44.34
CA SER A 97 6.36 -8.63 45.44
C SER A 97 5.72 -9.98 45.70
N GLY A 98 6.52 -11.06 45.66
CA GLY A 98 6.03 -12.41 45.94
C GLY A 98 5.22 -13.04 44.82
N TYR A 99 5.41 -12.58 43.58
CA TYR A 99 4.83 -13.19 42.39
C TYR A 99 5.29 -14.64 42.23
N ASP A 100 4.35 -15.54 41.97
CA ASP A 100 4.55 -16.99 41.94
C ASP A 100 4.73 -17.55 40.51
N GLY A 101 4.76 -16.68 39.51
CA GLY A 101 4.85 -17.05 38.09
C GLY A 101 3.53 -17.51 37.50
N SER A 102 2.39 -17.30 38.17
CA SER A 102 1.05 -17.57 37.61
C SER A 102 0.65 -16.52 36.56
N PRO A 103 -0.24 -16.86 35.59
CA PRO A 103 -0.73 -15.87 34.66
C PRO A 103 -1.47 -14.73 35.37
N ILE A 104 -1.43 -13.54 34.77
CA ILE A 104 -2.02 -12.32 35.34
C ILE A 104 -2.92 -11.62 34.33
N TYR A 105 -3.88 -10.87 34.85
CA TYR A 105 -4.76 -9.99 34.10
C TYR A 105 -4.41 -8.55 34.48
N VAL A 106 -3.92 -7.80 33.51
CA VAL A 106 -3.62 -6.38 33.66
C VAL A 106 -4.81 -5.59 33.13
N ASN A 107 -5.44 -4.81 34.00
CA ASN A 107 -6.65 -4.06 33.68
C ASN A 107 -6.45 -2.57 33.92
N ILE A 108 -6.76 -1.77 32.90
CA ILE A 108 -6.79 -0.32 32.97
C ILE A 108 -8.24 0.12 33.14
N THR A 109 -8.48 0.89 34.21
CA THR A 109 -9.78 1.46 34.56
C THR A 109 -9.66 2.97 34.65
N ALA A 110 -10.78 3.70 34.62
CA ALA A 110 -10.78 5.15 34.67
C ALA A 110 -11.32 5.71 35.99
N ASP A 111 -10.91 6.93 36.31
CA ASP A 111 -11.59 7.80 37.26
C ASP A 111 -11.89 9.17 36.63
N ASN A 112 -12.37 10.13 37.43
CA ASN A 112 -12.74 11.46 36.95
C ASN A 112 -11.55 12.32 36.48
N SER A 113 -10.31 11.86 36.68
CA SER A 113 -9.10 12.52 36.21
C SER A 113 -8.45 11.82 35.03
N THR A 114 -8.96 10.65 34.63
CA THR A 114 -8.46 9.91 33.48
C THR A 114 -8.91 10.58 32.18
N THR A 115 -7.96 10.80 31.28
CA THR A 115 -8.21 11.31 29.92
C THR A 115 -7.65 10.33 28.89
N MET A 116 -8.16 10.43 27.67
CA MET A 116 -7.67 9.71 26.48
C MET A 116 -7.34 10.74 25.41
N ARG A 117 -6.15 10.70 24.84
CA ARG A 117 -5.88 11.47 23.61
C ARG A 117 -6.59 10.81 22.45
N CYS A 118 -7.34 11.58 21.68
CA CYS A 118 -8.09 11.04 20.56
C CYS A 118 -7.18 10.77 19.36
N ASP A 119 -7.16 9.54 18.89
CA ASP A 119 -6.39 9.08 17.73
C ASP A 119 -7.28 8.56 16.58
N LEU A 120 -8.58 8.82 16.65
CA LEU A 120 -9.52 8.49 15.59
C LEU A 120 -9.60 9.64 14.57
N ALA A 121 -9.47 9.32 13.28
CA ALA A 121 -9.52 10.30 12.19
C ALA A 121 -10.80 11.15 12.20
N GLN A 122 -11.93 10.51 12.51
CA GLN A 122 -13.25 11.14 12.63
C GLN A 122 -13.47 11.90 13.95
N GLY A 123 -12.50 11.88 14.86
CA GLY A 123 -12.62 12.36 16.24
C GLY A 123 -13.23 11.33 17.20
N CYS A 124 -13.13 11.60 18.50
CA CYS A 124 -13.56 10.72 19.60
C CYS A 124 -14.68 11.41 20.38
N ASP A 125 -15.92 11.08 20.03
CA ASP A 125 -17.13 11.68 20.61
C ASP A 125 -17.13 13.23 20.50
N SER A 126 -16.66 13.92 21.55
CA SER A 126 -16.60 15.39 21.61
C SER A 126 -15.20 15.98 21.38
N ALA A 127 -14.17 15.14 21.19
CA ALA A 127 -12.79 15.57 20.98
C ALA A 127 -12.39 15.36 19.51
N ALA A 128 -11.73 16.36 18.91
CA ALA A 128 -11.11 16.18 17.60
C ALA A 128 -9.84 15.30 17.71
N PHE A 129 -9.32 14.85 16.56
CA PHE A 129 -8.02 14.18 16.49
C PHE A 129 -6.94 15.00 17.21
N GLY A 130 -6.10 14.34 18.02
CA GLY A 130 -5.07 14.97 18.85
C GLY A 130 -5.56 15.62 20.16
N GLU A 131 -6.87 15.82 20.35
CA GLU A 131 -7.39 16.44 21.57
C GLU A 131 -7.58 15.42 22.72
N ASP A 132 -7.39 15.88 23.95
CA ASP A 132 -7.65 15.07 25.15
C ASP A 132 -9.15 15.03 25.46
N LEU A 133 -9.72 13.82 25.54
CA LEU A 133 -11.08 13.52 25.97
C LEU A 133 -11.09 13.04 27.42
N ALA A 134 -11.82 13.71 28.31
CA ALA A 134 -12.04 13.19 29.66
C ALA A 134 -13.00 11.99 29.61
N ILE A 135 -12.59 10.84 30.17
CA ILE A 135 -13.43 9.62 30.14
C ILE A 135 -14.79 9.86 30.79
N SER A 136 -14.86 10.70 31.83
CA SER A 136 -16.10 11.08 32.50
C SER A 136 -17.08 11.89 31.63
N GLU A 137 -16.61 12.44 30.51
CA GLU A 137 -17.40 13.30 29.60
C GLU A 137 -17.94 12.53 28.38
N ILE A 138 -17.57 11.26 28.22
CA ILE A 138 -18.07 10.39 27.14
C ILE A 138 -19.58 10.24 27.28
N ALA A 139 -20.31 10.74 26.29
CA ALA A 139 -21.76 10.74 26.28
C ALA A 139 -22.33 9.32 26.13
N GLY A 140 -23.52 9.08 26.68
CA GLY A 140 -24.20 7.77 26.56
C GLY A 140 -23.81 6.74 27.62
N ALA A 141 -22.59 6.81 28.16
CA ALA A 141 -22.15 5.93 29.23
C ALA A 141 -22.64 6.44 30.60
N SER A 142 -23.70 5.81 31.14
CA SER A 142 -24.36 6.23 32.40
C SER A 142 -23.45 6.20 33.65
N ASP A 143 -22.24 5.62 33.51
CA ASP A 143 -21.14 5.68 34.47
C ASP A 143 -19.79 5.40 33.74
N ALA A 144 -19.42 6.26 32.79
CA ALA A 144 -18.28 6.10 31.88
C ALA A 144 -16.97 5.68 32.58
N THR A 145 -16.69 6.23 33.75
CA THR A 145 -15.50 5.87 34.54
C THR A 145 -15.49 4.43 35.03
N THR A 146 -16.67 3.85 35.30
CA THR A 146 -16.78 2.44 35.70
C THR A 146 -16.97 1.49 34.53
N ALA A 147 -17.41 2.00 33.38
CA ALA A 147 -17.60 1.22 32.15
C ALA A 147 -16.29 1.07 31.36
N PHE A 148 -15.39 2.07 31.44
CA PHE A 148 -14.10 2.00 30.77
C PHE A 148 -13.23 0.88 31.35
N SER A 149 -12.87 -0.07 30.49
CA SER A 149 -11.94 -1.15 30.79
C SER A 149 -11.13 -1.45 29.53
N LEU A 150 -9.81 -1.49 29.67
CA LEU A 150 -8.90 -1.98 28.64
C LEU A 150 -7.94 -2.96 29.30
N ALA A 151 -7.76 -4.15 28.70
CA ALA A 151 -7.04 -5.22 29.37
C ALA A 151 -5.99 -5.89 28.52
N ALA A 152 -5.10 -6.60 29.21
CA ALA A 152 -4.17 -7.56 28.63
C ALA A 152 -4.15 -8.82 29.51
N LEU A 153 -4.18 -9.98 28.86
CA LEU A 153 -4.07 -11.28 29.52
C LEU A 153 -2.66 -11.83 29.29
N VAL A 154 -1.88 -11.92 30.37
CA VAL A 154 -0.44 -12.13 30.30
C VAL A 154 -0.09 -13.53 30.82
N PRO A 155 0.69 -14.33 30.07
CA PRO A 155 1.11 -15.66 30.50
C PRO A 155 2.03 -15.59 31.73
N GLY A 156 2.12 -16.69 32.47
CA GLY A 156 2.98 -16.79 33.64
C GLY A 156 4.47 -16.61 33.29
N PHE A 157 5.17 -15.79 34.07
CA PHE A 157 6.55 -15.38 33.81
C PHE A 157 7.49 -15.65 35.00
N SER A 158 8.77 -15.98 34.73
CA SER A 158 9.74 -16.30 35.79
C SER A 158 10.99 -15.40 35.83
N GLY A 159 11.07 -14.37 34.99
CA GLY A 159 12.18 -13.41 35.00
C GLY A 159 11.95 -12.23 35.95
N THR A 160 12.73 -11.16 35.78
CA THR A 160 12.68 -9.96 36.64
C THR A 160 11.94 -8.77 36.04
N THR A 161 11.71 -8.77 34.73
CA THR A 161 11.08 -7.68 33.97
C THR A 161 10.11 -8.26 32.94
N LEU A 162 8.89 -7.75 32.90
CA LEU A 162 7.82 -8.21 32.01
C LEU A 162 7.17 -6.98 31.34
N SER A 163 7.06 -7.00 30.01
CA SER A 163 6.30 -5.99 29.28
C SER A 163 4.83 -6.40 29.21
N SER A 164 3.93 -5.42 29.28
CA SER A 164 2.49 -5.63 29.11
C SER A 164 1.85 -4.35 28.56
N ASN A 165 2.00 -4.09 27.27
CA ASN A 165 1.21 -3.04 26.63
C ASN A 165 -0.28 -3.42 26.66
N VAL A 166 -1.15 -2.42 26.77
CA VAL A 166 -2.59 -2.58 26.87
C VAL A 166 -3.25 -1.74 25.78
N SER A 167 -3.79 -2.41 24.76
CA SER A 167 -4.39 -1.84 23.55
C SER A 167 -5.74 -2.48 23.24
N PRO A 168 -6.51 -1.95 22.25
CA PRO A 168 -7.68 -2.63 21.72
C PRO A 168 -7.41 -4.10 21.34
N LEU A 169 -6.28 -4.41 20.70
CA LEU A 169 -5.96 -5.78 20.28
C LEU A 169 -5.57 -6.68 21.45
N THR A 170 -4.84 -6.19 22.46
CA THR A 170 -4.59 -7.00 23.67
C THR A 170 -5.87 -7.20 24.47
N ASN A 171 -6.81 -6.25 24.41
CA ASN A 171 -8.11 -6.35 25.05
C ASN A 171 -8.98 -7.42 24.37
N THR A 172 -8.99 -7.44 23.04
CA THR A 172 -9.62 -8.50 22.24
C THR A 172 -8.99 -9.87 22.54
N ALA A 173 -7.66 -9.96 22.58
CA ALA A 173 -6.96 -11.19 22.96
C ALA A 173 -7.29 -11.64 24.38
N ALA A 174 -7.44 -10.69 25.32
CA ALA A 174 -7.85 -10.99 26.69
C ALA A 174 -9.28 -11.51 26.75
N ALA A 175 -10.24 -10.89 26.05
CA ALA A 175 -11.62 -11.36 25.98
C ALA A 175 -11.71 -12.78 25.39
N PHE A 176 -11.03 -13.01 24.27
CA PHE A 176 -10.96 -14.31 23.61
C PHE A 176 -10.32 -15.38 24.52
N GLY A 177 -9.18 -15.07 25.14
CA GLY A 177 -8.50 -15.97 26.07
C GLY A 177 -9.33 -16.30 27.31
N LEU A 178 -10.09 -15.34 27.85
CA LEU A 178 -10.98 -15.58 28.99
C LEU A 178 -12.17 -16.48 28.63
N ALA A 179 -12.75 -16.30 27.44
CA ALA A 179 -13.79 -17.20 26.93
C ALA A 179 -13.24 -18.63 26.79
N ALA A 180 -12.08 -18.78 26.17
CA ALA A 180 -11.43 -20.08 26.00
C ALA A 180 -11.02 -20.75 27.33
N LEU A 181 -10.57 -19.98 28.32
CA LEU A 181 -10.26 -20.49 29.67
C LEU A 181 -11.50 -21.03 30.38
N ALA A 182 -12.64 -20.35 30.24
CA ALA A 182 -13.92 -20.76 30.81
C ALA A 182 -14.42 -22.07 30.18
N ASP A 183 -14.32 -22.21 28.86
CA ASP A 183 -14.78 -23.38 28.13
C ASP A 183 -13.91 -24.63 28.36
N ASN A 184 -12.59 -24.45 28.45
CA ASN A 184 -11.65 -25.57 28.61
C ASN A 184 -11.49 -26.06 30.05
N SER A 185 -12.11 -25.37 31.03
CA SER A 185 -11.95 -25.68 32.47
C SER A 185 -10.47 -25.82 32.87
N ALA A 186 -9.60 -24.97 32.34
CA ALA A 186 -8.15 -25.10 32.49
C ALA A 186 -7.73 -24.89 33.96
N THR A 187 -7.30 -25.96 34.63
CA THR A 187 -6.92 -25.92 36.05
C THR A 187 -5.41 -25.93 36.31
N SER A 188 -4.58 -26.08 35.27
CA SER A 188 -3.11 -26.13 35.40
C SER A 188 -2.46 -24.89 34.79
N SER A 189 -1.37 -24.40 35.39
CA SER A 189 -0.65 -23.22 34.88
C SER A 189 -0.14 -23.42 33.44
N ALA A 190 0.27 -24.65 33.08
CA ALA A 190 0.70 -24.95 31.72
C ALA A 190 -0.45 -24.86 30.70
N SER A 191 -1.63 -25.40 31.04
CA SER A 191 -2.81 -25.29 30.17
C SER A 191 -3.32 -23.85 30.07
N MET A 192 -3.28 -23.09 31.18
CA MET A 192 -3.68 -21.68 31.17
C MET A 192 -2.72 -20.85 30.31
N ASN A 193 -1.40 -20.99 30.49
CA ASN A 193 -0.41 -20.34 29.63
C ASN A 193 -0.65 -20.68 28.16
N SER A 194 -1.02 -21.94 27.87
CA SER A 194 -1.33 -22.35 26.51
C SER A 194 -2.51 -21.64 25.89
N ILE A 195 -3.60 -21.49 26.63
CA ILE A 195 -4.77 -20.78 26.13
C ILE A 195 -4.46 -19.29 25.97
N ILE A 196 -3.70 -18.70 26.89
CA ILE A 196 -3.35 -17.27 26.87
C ILE A 196 -2.43 -16.96 25.68
N ASN A 197 -1.39 -17.76 25.48
CA ASN A 197 -0.48 -17.58 24.35
C ASN A 197 -1.19 -17.81 23.01
N ASN A 198 -2.05 -18.83 22.93
CA ASN A 198 -2.86 -19.07 21.74
C ASN A 198 -3.78 -17.89 21.46
N ALA A 199 -4.45 -17.31 22.46
CA ALA A 199 -5.32 -16.16 22.25
C ALA A 199 -4.59 -14.92 21.75
N ASN A 200 -3.41 -14.61 22.32
CA ASN A 200 -2.57 -13.51 21.84
C ASN A 200 -2.09 -13.77 20.41
N GLY A 201 -1.60 -14.98 20.14
CA GLY A 201 -1.13 -15.36 18.81
C GLY A 201 -2.25 -15.43 17.77
N SER A 202 -3.47 -15.81 18.15
CA SER A 202 -4.63 -15.85 17.24
C SER A 202 -5.04 -14.46 16.79
N VAL A 203 -5.08 -13.49 17.72
CA VAL A 203 -5.35 -12.10 17.36
C VAL A 203 -4.20 -11.55 16.50
N ALA A 204 -2.94 -11.80 16.86
CA ALA A 204 -1.79 -11.37 16.06
C ALA A 204 -1.85 -11.92 14.63
N LEU A 205 -2.05 -13.23 14.46
CA LEU A 205 -2.19 -13.89 13.16
C LEU A 205 -3.37 -13.35 12.36
N ARG A 206 -4.52 -13.10 13.01
CA ARG A 206 -5.70 -12.59 12.32
C ARG A 206 -5.50 -11.19 11.75
N PHE A 207 -4.70 -10.38 12.42
CA PHE A 207 -4.37 -9.02 12.00
C PHE A 207 -3.07 -8.93 11.19
N GLY A 208 -2.37 -10.05 10.97
CA GLY A 208 -1.06 -10.06 10.29
C GLY A 208 0.04 -9.36 11.08
N VAL A 209 -0.11 -9.21 12.39
CA VAL A 209 0.82 -8.47 13.26
C VAL A 209 2.01 -9.35 13.67
N LEU A 210 3.22 -8.84 13.48
CA LEU A 210 4.45 -9.51 13.87
C LEU A 210 4.80 -9.28 15.34
N GLY A 211 5.39 -10.30 15.98
CA GLY A 211 5.79 -10.24 17.38
C GLY A 211 4.65 -10.35 18.40
N SER A 212 5.00 -10.12 19.67
CA SER A 212 4.05 -10.28 20.78
C SER A 212 3.26 -9.00 21.01
N LEU A 213 1.92 -9.06 20.92
CA LEU A 213 1.02 -7.94 21.20
C LEU A 213 1.28 -7.23 22.55
N LEU A 214 1.85 -7.94 23.52
CA LEU A 214 2.19 -7.43 24.86
C LEU A 214 3.49 -6.62 24.89
N GLU A 215 4.33 -6.74 23.86
CA GLU A 215 5.68 -6.19 23.77
C GLU A 215 5.83 -5.16 22.66
N ILE A 216 4.98 -5.17 21.63
CA ILE A 216 4.99 -4.20 20.52
C ILE A 216 4.84 -2.77 21.08
N PRO A 217 5.81 -1.87 20.82
CA PRO A 217 5.74 -0.47 21.20
C PRO A 217 4.42 0.22 20.84
N ILE A 218 3.98 1.08 21.76
CA ILE A 218 2.82 1.94 21.53
C ILE A 218 3.34 3.29 21.06
N ILE A 219 2.85 3.74 19.91
CA ILE A 219 3.22 5.01 19.27
C ILE A 219 2.05 5.99 19.48
N ASP A 220 2.33 7.23 19.88
CA ASP A 220 1.30 8.28 19.87
C ASP A 220 1.05 8.70 18.42
N LEU A 221 0.01 8.14 17.79
CA LEU A 221 -0.38 8.45 16.41
C LEU A 221 -0.71 9.94 16.19
N THR A 222 -0.87 10.72 17.25
CA THR A 222 -1.15 12.15 17.16
C THR A 222 0.11 13.02 17.19
N ASP A 223 1.29 12.42 17.35
CA ASP A 223 2.59 13.08 17.26
C ASP A 223 3.32 12.64 15.98
N PRO A 224 3.34 13.49 14.92
CA PRO A 224 4.03 13.16 13.66
C PRO A 224 5.51 12.80 13.83
N ALA A 225 6.18 13.30 14.87
CA ALA A 225 7.58 12.97 15.13
C ALA A 225 7.77 11.58 15.74
N GLU A 226 6.78 11.08 16.49
CA GLU A 226 6.79 9.68 16.95
C GLU A 226 6.43 8.74 15.80
N VAL A 227 5.44 9.10 14.98
CA VAL A 227 5.06 8.30 13.79
C VAL A 227 6.22 8.17 12.81
N ALA A 228 6.89 9.28 12.46
CA ALA A 228 8.04 9.27 11.54
C ALA A 228 9.29 8.53 12.10
N ALA A 229 9.32 8.24 13.40
CA ALA A 229 10.44 7.54 14.04
C ALA A 229 10.15 6.06 14.32
N ALA A 230 8.89 5.62 14.15
CA ALA A 230 8.47 4.24 14.34
C ALA A 230 8.92 3.37 13.16
N ASP A 231 9.13 2.07 13.42
CA ASP A 231 9.19 1.09 12.34
C ASP A 231 7.79 0.71 11.85
N ASP A 232 7.72 0.25 10.61
CA ASP A 232 6.45 -0.03 9.92
C ASP A 232 5.63 -1.12 10.62
N ASP A 233 6.26 -2.16 11.19
CA ASP A 233 5.58 -3.22 11.94
C ASP A 233 4.87 -2.66 13.19
N ASP A 234 5.60 -1.85 13.96
CA ASP A 234 5.07 -1.19 15.14
C ASP A 234 3.93 -0.22 14.77
N LEU A 235 4.11 0.56 13.70
CA LEU A 235 3.08 1.49 13.22
C LEU A 235 1.83 0.74 12.72
N GLN A 236 2.01 -0.35 11.98
CA GLN A 236 0.92 -1.21 11.50
C GLN A 236 0.07 -1.72 12.66
N TYR A 237 0.69 -2.22 13.73
CA TYR A 237 -0.03 -2.64 14.93
C TYR A 237 -0.84 -1.51 15.57
N ASN A 238 -0.26 -0.32 15.73
CA ASN A 238 -0.94 0.82 16.34
C ASN A 238 -2.11 1.33 15.48
N LEU A 239 -1.94 1.35 14.15
CA LEU A 239 -2.99 1.69 13.18
C LEU A 239 -4.14 0.68 13.23
N LEU A 240 -3.85 -0.63 13.18
CA LEU A 240 -4.88 -1.69 13.24
C LEU A 240 -5.62 -1.70 14.58
N ALA A 241 -4.92 -1.49 15.69
CA ALA A 241 -5.54 -1.39 17.00
C ALA A 241 -6.53 -0.22 17.06
N THR A 242 -6.17 0.93 16.51
CA THR A 242 -7.02 2.13 16.44
C THR A 242 -8.19 1.93 15.49
N ALA A 243 -7.92 1.42 14.29
CA ALA A 243 -8.89 1.19 13.23
C ALA A 243 -9.95 0.16 13.61
N SER A 244 -9.62 -0.83 14.45
CA SER A 244 -10.60 -1.83 14.94
C SER A 244 -11.82 -1.21 15.63
N VAL A 245 -11.63 -0.08 16.32
CA VAL A 245 -12.71 0.65 16.97
C VAL A 245 -13.36 1.65 16.02
N ALA A 246 -12.56 2.25 15.12
CA ALA A 246 -13.06 3.17 14.09
C ALA A 246 -14.08 2.47 13.16
N ALA A 247 -13.75 1.26 12.68
CA ALA A 247 -14.62 0.45 11.83
C ALA A 247 -15.95 0.12 12.53
N LEU A 248 -15.92 -0.22 13.82
CA LEU A 248 -17.14 -0.48 14.56
C LEU A 248 -18.04 0.76 14.69
N GLN A 249 -17.45 1.94 14.94
CA GLN A 249 -18.23 3.18 15.01
C GLN A 249 -18.81 3.59 13.66
N ALA A 250 -18.17 3.21 12.55
CA ALA A 250 -18.73 3.37 11.21
C ALA A 250 -19.97 2.48 11.00
N ASN A 251 -19.91 1.21 11.45
CA ASN A 251 -21.01 0.24 11.28
C ASN A 251 -22.18 0.46 12.24
N VAL A 252 -21.91 1.01 13.42
CA VAL A 252 -22.92 1.32 14.42
C VAL A 252 -22.86 2.80 14.81
N PRO A 253 -23.40 3.70 13.95
CA PRO A 253 -23.43 5.12 14.22
C PRO A 253 -24.05 5.43 15.59
N ASP A 254 -23.53 6.45 16.27
CA ASP A 254 -23.87 6.85 17.64
C ASP A 254 -23.32 5.95 18.77
N THR A 255 -22.56 4.89 18.46
CA THR A 255 -21.83 4.11 19.48
C THR A 255 -20.66 4.91 20.03
N ASN A 256 -20.61 5.13 21.34
CA ASN A 256 -19.47 5.80 21.98
C ASN A 256 -18.25 4.89 22.04
N ILE A 257 -17.07 5.47 22.25
CA ILE A 257 -15.80 4.74 22.16
C ILE A 257 -15.66 3.59 23.18
N ILE A 258 -16.27 3.71 24.36
CA ILE A 258 -16.23 2.67 25.41
C ILE A 258 -17.07 1.45 24.99
N GLU A 259 -18.27 1.72 24.49
CA GLU A 259 -19.15 0.68 23.97
C GLU A 259 -18.53 0.02 22.74
N ALA A 260 -17.88 0.80 21.88
CA ALA A 260 -17.22 0.28 20.70
C ALA A 260 -16.06 -0.68 21.06
N LEU A 261 -15.17 -0.27 21.97
CA LEU A 261 -14.11 -1.14 22.51
C LEU A 261 -14.64 -2.48 23.04
N THR A 262 -15.75 -2.43 23.77
CA THR A 262 -16.34 -3.63 24.40
C THR A 262 -16.99 -4.52 23.34
N GLN A 263 -17.79 -3.94 22.44
CA GLN A 263 -18.49 -4.68 21.40
C GLN A 263 -17.54 -5.36 20.42
N PHE A 264 -16.43 -4.71 20.05
CA PHE A 264 -15.43 -5.33 19.18
C PHE A 264 -14.76 -6.55 19.83
N ALA A 265 -14.30 -6.41 21.08
CA ALA A 265 -13.69 -7.52 21.82
C ALA A 265 -14.69 -8.68 22.04
N ASP A 266 -15.95 -8.36 22.36
CA ASP A 266 -17.02 -9.35 22.54
C ASP A 266 -17.36 -10.05 21.22
N GLN A 267 -17.44 -9.30 20.11
CA GLN A 267 -17.70 -9.87 18.79
C GLN A 267 -16.66 -10.93 18.44
N TYR A 268 -15.37 -10.60 18.54
CA TYR A 268 -14.29 -11.54 18.24
C TYR A 268 -14.39 -12.79 19.13
N ALA A 269 -14.59 -12.60 20.44
CA ALA A 269 -14.66 -13.70 21.39
C ALA A 269 -15.88 -14.62 21.17
N VAL A 270 -17.05 -14.04 20.86
CA VAL A 270 -18.30 -14.79 20.64
C VAL A 270 -18.31 -15.51 19.30
N ASN A 271 -17.74 -14.90 18.27
CA ASN A 271 -17.72 -15.45 16.92
C ASN A 271 -16.54 -16.40 16.66
N ASP A 272 -15.66 -16.60 17.66
CA ASP A 272 -14.43 -17.37 17.53
C ASP A 272 -13.54 -16.83 16.40
N GLY A 273 -13.42 -15.49 16.33
CA GLY A 273 -12.65 -14.79 15.32
C GLY A 273 -13.38 -13.66 14.60
N LEU A 274 -12.84 -13.29 13.44
CA LEU A 274 -13.34 -12.21 12.59
C LEU A 274 -13.53 -12.72 11.15
N ALA A 275 -14.57 -12.28 10.45
CA ALA A 275 -14.75 -12.57 9.03
C ALA A 275 -13.89 -11.62 8.17
N ASP A 276 -13.56 -12.00 6.95
CA ASP A 276 -12.79 -11.15 6.04
C ASP A 276 -13.66 -10.01 5.51
N THR A 277 -14.87 -10.35 5.07
CA THR A 277 -15.88 -9.44 4.52
C THR A 277 -17.29 -9.92 4.91
N GLU A 278 -18.33 -9.21 4.49
CA GLU A 278 -19.72 -9.59 4.68
C GLU A 278 -20.53 -9.51 3.38
N GLU A 279 -21.54 -10.38 3.22
CA GLU A 279 -22.38 -10.38 2.02
C GLU A 279 -23.33 -9.16 1.99
N PHE A 280 -23.66 -8.63 3.16
CA PHE A 280 -24.54 -7.48 3.34
C PHE A 280 -24.10 -6.71 4.57
N ASP A 281 -24.13 -5.37 4.48
CA ASP A 281 -23.85 -4.45 5.58
C ASP A 281 -24.53 -4.88 6.88
N SER A 282 -23.74 -5.03 7.94
CA SER A 282 -24.20 -5.41 9.27
C SER A 282 -23.58 -4.58 10.38
N ALA A 283 -23.96 -4.87 11.63
CA ALA A 283 -23.36 -4.24 12.80
C ALA A 283 -22.05 -4.94 13.23
N ALA A 284 -21.74 -6.11 12.65
CA ALA A 284 -20.48 -6.78 12.90
C ALA A 284 -19.38 -6.09 12.10
N VAL A 285 -18.18 -6.07 12.65
CA VAL A 285 -16.98 -5.59 11.94
C VAL A 285 -16.28 -6.75 11.23
N THR A 286 -15.71 -6.49 10.08
CA THR A 286 -14.93 -7.42 9.26
C THR A 286 -13.48 -6.94 9.14
N LEU A 287 -12.58 -7.80 8.64
CA LEU A 287 -11.18 -7.42 8.45
C LEU A 287 -11.04 -6.34 7.37
N GLU A 288 -11.81 -6.43 6.28
CA GLU A 288 -11.88 -5.42 5.21
C GLU A 288 -12.16 -4.02 5.77
N GLU A 289 -13.17 -3.88 6.63
CA GLU A 289 -13.55 -2.59 7.20
C GLU A 289 -12.48 -2.01 8.13
N ILE A 290 -11.78 -2.87 8.88
CA ILE A 290 -10.65 -2.44 9.72
C ILE A 290 -9.49 -1.96 8.86
N LEU A 291 -9.17 -2.67 7.78
CA LEU A 291 -8.08 -2.29 6.88
C LEU A 291 -8.39 -1.00 6.13
N ASN A 292 -9.63 -0.83 5.67
CA ASN A 292 -10.09 0.43 5.08
C ASN A 292 -10.04 1.59 6.09
N ALA A 293 -10.41 1.34 7.36
CA ALA A 293 -10.30 2.34 8.42
C ALA A 293 -8.84 2.66 8.79
N ALA A 294 -7.93 1.69 8.70
CA ALA A 294 -6.49 1.90 8.89
C ALA A 294 -5.90 2.75 7.76
N ALA A 295 -6.27 2.46 6.50
CA ALA A 295 -5.86 3.24 5.34
C ALA A 295 -6.35 4.70 5.44
N ALA A 296 -7.62 4.91 5.80
CA ALA A 296 -8.15 6.27 6.02
C ALA A 296 -7.45 7.01 7.19
N LEU A 297 -6.96 6.26 8.18
CA LEU A 297 -6.19 6.84 9.28
C LEU A 297 -4.81 7.29 8.80
N VAL A 298 -4.13 6.53 7.94
CA VAL A 298 -2.85 6.94 7.32
C VAL A 298 -3.00 8.28 6.60
N ASP A 299 -4.02 8.44 5.75
CA ASP A 299 -4.29 9.71 5.06
C ASP A 299 -4.47 10.88 6.05
N THR A 300 -5.06 10.60 7.23
CA THR A 300 -5.23 11.61 8.28
C THR A 300 -3.90 11.99 8.93
N LEU A 301 -3.01 11.01 9.17
CA LEU A 301 -1.69 11.28 9.75
C LEU A 301 -0.85 12.17 8.85
N GLU A 302 -0.85 11.90 7.54
CA GLU A 302 -0.15 12.70 6.55
C GLU A 302 -0.75 14.11 6.43
N ALA A 303 -2.08 14.22 6.43
CA ALA A 303 -2.77 15.52 6.37
C ALA A 303 -2.52 16.40 7.60
N GLU A 304 -2.36 15.81 8.79
CA GLU A 304 -2.05 16.52 10.03
C GLU A 304 -0.55 16.87 10.16
N ASP A 305 0.34 16.24 9.38
CA ASP A 305 1.73 16.64 9.31
C ASP A 305 1.91 17.96 8.52
N SER A 306 1.84 19.07 9.25
CA SER A 306 2.11 20.40 8.70
C SER A 306 3.50 20.59 8.06
N SER A 307 4.45 19.67 8.29
CA SER A 307 5.77 19.71 7.67
C SER A 307 5.83 19.01 6.30
N GLY A 308 4.86 18.14 6.00
CA GLY A 308 4.83 17.30 4.79
C GLY A 308 6.03 16.37 4.69
N ALA A 309 6.63 16.02 5.82
CA ALA A 309 7.80 15.15 5.90
C ALA A 309 7.43 13.69 6.20
N LEU A 310 6.21 13.45 6.67
CA LEU A 310 5.68 12.12 6.86
C LEU A 310 5.26 11.54 5.51
N ASP A 311 5.85 10.39 5.16
CA ASP A 311 5.55 9.61 3.96
C ASP A 311 5.21 8.19 4.44
N LEU A 312 3.92 7.84 4.37
CA LEU A 312 3.39 6.54 4.73
C LEU A 312 2.79 5.83 3.51
N GLY A 313 3.19 6.23 2.30
CA GLY A 313 2.68 5.69 1.03
C GLY A 313 2.79 4.16 0.96
N ALA A 314 3.88 3.59 1.47
CA ALA A 314 4.08 2.14 1.54
C ALA A 314 3.01 1.43 2.42
N LEU A 315 2.76 1.93 3.64
CA LEU A 315 1.74 1.39 4.54
C LEU A 315 0.32 1.58 3.98
N GLN A 316 0.06 2.73 3.33
CA GLN A 316 -1.22 2.98 2.68
C GLN A 316 -1.48 1.98 1.53
N THR A 317 -0.44 1.71 0.76
CA THR A 317 -0.44 0.70 -0.31
C THR A 317 -0.71 -0.70 0.25
N GLU A 318 -0.05 -1.05 1.35
CA GLU A 318 -0.19 -2.34 2.02
C GLU A 318 -1.63 -2.55 2.53
N PHE A 319 -2.19 -1.61 3.29
CA PHE A 319 -3.55 -1.74 3.81
C PHE A 319 -4.60 -1.80 2.70
N SER A 320 -4.42 -1.01 1.64
CA SER A 320 -5.32 -1.03 0.48
C SER A 320 -5.33 -2.39 -0.21
N ALA A 321 -4.15 -3.02 -0.38
CA ALA A 321 -4.05 -4.35 -0.95
C ALA A 321 -4.68 -5.42 -0.04
N LYS A 322 -4.36 -5.39 1.26
CA LYS A 322 -4.97 -6.30 2.25
C LYS A 322 -6.49 -6.13 2.34
N ALA A 323 -7.01 -4.91 2.21
CA ALA A 323 -8.45 -4.67 2.18
C ALA A 323 -9.09 -5.24 0.91
N GLY A 324 -8.45 -5.06 -0.25
CA GLY A 324 -8.87 -5.66 -1.51
C GLY A 324 -8.94 -7.19 -1.45
N GLN A 325 -7.94 -7.82 -0.83
CA GLN A 325 -7.94 -9.25 -0.49
C GLN A 325 -9.12 -9.63 0.41
N ALA A 326 -9.26 -8.96 1.56
CA ALA A 326 -10.30 -9.25 2.54
C ALA A 326 -11.72 -9.11 1.95
N SER A 327 -11.94 -8.15 1.04
CA SER A 327 -13.22 -7.94 0.32
C SER A 327 -13.68 -9.15 -0.51
N LYS A 328 -12.76 -10.07 -0.80
CA LYS A 328 -13.00 -11.30 -1.56
C LYS A 328 -12.82 -12.56 -0.70
N GLY A 329 -12.57 -12.39 0.60
CA GLY A 329 -12.32 -13.46 1.55
C GLY A 329 -13.59 -14.13 2.08
N SER A 330 -13.43 -14.87 3.16
CA SER A 330 -14.50 -15.60 3.84
C SER A 330 -15.46 -14.67 4.57
N THR A 331 -16.77 -14.87 4.36
CA THR A 331 -17.82 -14.27 5.19
C THR A 331 -18.05 -14.98 6.52
N SER A 332 -17.33 -16.09 6.74
CA SER A 332 -17.34 -16.82 8.02
C SER A 332 -16.16 -16.38 8.89
N PRO A 333 -16.38 -16.10 10.18
CA PRO A 333 -15.31 -15.75 11.10
C PRO A 333 -14.23 -16.83 11.23
N THR A 334 -12.98 -16.39 11.36
CA THR A 334 -11.83 -17.28 11.59
C THR A 334 -10.91 -16.73 12.68
N SER A 335 -10.31 -17.65 13.45
CA SER A 335 -9.30 -17.36 14.48
C SER A 335 -8.19 -18.41 14.37
N PRO A 336 -7.18 -18.19 13.51
CA PRO A 336 -6.07 -19.12 13.35
C PRO A 336 -5.34 -19.30 14.70
N ILE A 337 -4.96 -20.52 15.07
CA ILE A 337 -4.29 -20.81 16.35
C ILE A 337 -2.85 -21.25 16.06
N PRO A 338 -1.82 -20.55 16.57
CA PRO A 338 -0.43 -20.93 16.32
C PRO A 338 -0.10 -22.34 16.86
N SER A 339 0.55 -23.18 16.05
CA SER A 339 0.99 -24.53 16.43
C SER A 339 1.99 -24.55 17.59
N THR A 340 2.73 -23.46 17.80
CA THR A 340 3.90 -23.43 18.70
C THR A 340 3.84 -22.41 19.84
N GLY A 341 2.69 -21.79 20.11
CA GLY A 341 2.56 -20.67 21.08
C GLY A 341 3.09 -20.89 22.51
N ASN A 342 3.47 -22.10 22.92
CA ASN A 342 4.02 -22.42 24.25
C ASN A 342 5.35 -23.15 24.25
N ALA A 343 6.01 -23.21 23.10
CA ALA A 343 7.29 -23.86 22.99
C ALA A 343 8.38 -23.03 23.70
N SER A 344 9.43 -23.69 24.20
CA SER A 344 10.61 -22.96 24.68
C SER A 344 11.25 -22.19 23.52
N GLU A 345 12.01 -21.13 23.79
CA GLU A 345 12.58 -20.25 22.75
C GLU A 345 13.41 -21.02 21.72
N LEU A 346 14.24 -21.99 22.15
CA LEU A 346 15.00 -22.83 21.22
C LEU A 346 14.12 -23.73 20.33
N ILE A 347 12.93 -24.13 20.81
CA ILE A 347 11.97 -24.90 19.99
C ILE A 347 11.27 -23.96 19.02
N LEU A 348 10.93 -22.72 19.40
CA LEU A 348 10.40 -21.71 18.49
C LEU A 348 11.37 -21.44 17.33
N VAL A 349 12.67 -21.31 17.65
CA VAL A 349 13.75 -21.13 16.66
C VAL A 349 13.81 -22.31 15.68
N LYS A 350 13.76 -23.55 16.20
CA LYS A 350 13.76 -24.75 15.34
C LYS A 350 12.48 -24.90 14.52
N SER A 351 11.34 -24.46 15.07
CA SER A 351 10.07 -24.43 14.34
C SER A 351 10.17 -23.49 13.17
N MET A 352 10.63 -22.25 13.38
CA MET A 352 10.76 -21.26 12.31
C MET A 352 11.57 -21.80 11.13
N VAL A 353 12.68 -22.51 11.38
CA VAL A 353 13.48 -23.12 10.30
C VAL A 353 12.71 -24.24 9.58
N ALA A 354 11.91 -25.04 10.30
CA ALA A 354 11.03 -26.02 9.69
C ALA A 354 9.92 -25.35 8.88
N ASP A 355 9.29 -24.31 9.43
CA ASP A 355 8.18 -23.57 8.83
C ASP A 355 8.60 -22.88 7.53
N ILE A 356 9.82 -22.31 7.47
CA ILE A 356 10.41 -21.75 6.23
C ILE A 356 10.53 -22.85 5.16
N ARG A 357 11.01 -24.04 5.52
CA ARG A 357 11.19 -25.16 4.59
C ARG A 357 9.85 -25.72 4.10
N ASP A 358 8.90 -25.86 5.02
CA ASP A 358 7.57 -26.37 4.72
C ASP A 358 6.80 -25.38 3.84
N SER A 359 6.90 -24.07 4.10
CA SER A 359 6.35 -23.01 3.25
C SER A 359 6.95 -23.04 1.85
N GLY A 360 8.29 -23.14 1.74
CA GLY A 360 8.95 -23.27 0.43
C GLY A 360 8.51 -24.52 -0.34
N THR A 361 8.31 -25.64 0.35
CA THR A 361 7.80 -26.87 -0.28
C THR A 361 6.33 -26.76 -0.68
N ALA A 362 5.50 -26.10 0.13
CA ALA A 362 4.09 -25.86 -0.17
C ALA A 362 3.91 -24.96 -1.40
N LEU A 363 4.73 -23.90 -1.53
CA LEU A 363 4.76 -23.03 -2.70
C LEU A 363 5.20 -23.78 -3.96
N ASP A 364 6.22 -24.65 -3.85
CA ASP A 364 6.68 -25.49 -4.98
C ASP A 364 5.57 -26.47 -5.42
N ILE A 365 4.87 -27.10 -4.48
CA ILE A 365 3.73 -28.00 -4.77
C ILE A 365 2.54 -27.23 -5.36
N ALA A 366 2.23 -26.03 -4.87
CA ALA A 366 1.19 -25.17 -5.43
C ALA A 366 1.51 -24.76 -6.87
N GLY A 367 2.80 -24.49 -7.15
CA GLY A 367 3.32 -24.21 -8.49
C GLY A 367 3.22 -25.40 -9.46
N GLU A 368 3.32 -26.65 -8.99
CA GLU A 368 3.13 -27.86 -9.82
C GLU A 368 1.65 -28.28 -9.98
N GLY A 369 0.69 -27.50 -9.44
CA GLY A 369 -0.74 -27.79 -9.49
C GLY A 369 -1.43 -27.38 -10.80
N SER A 370 -2.55 -28.03 -11.12
CA SER A 370 -3.32 -27.73 -12.36
C SER A 370 -3.86 -26.30 -12.43
N PHE A 371 -3.93 -25.57 -11.31
CA PHE A 371 -4.36 -24.18 -11.29
C PHE A 371 -3.24 -23.21 -11.70
N ALA A 372 -2.00 -23.42 -11.21
CA ALA A 372 -0.84 -22.63 -11.63
C ALA A 372 -0.55 -22.81 -13.12
N ASP A 373 -0.57 -24.05 -13.62
CA ASP A 373 -0.47 -24.37 -15.05
C ASP A 373 -1.56 -23.66 -15.88
N LYS A 374 -2.79 -23.60 -15.36
CA LYS A 374 -3.91 -22.89 -16.01
C LYS A 374 -3.70 -21.38 -15.99
N LEU A 375 -3.24 -20.82 -14.88
CA LEU A 375 -2.94 -19.39 -14.75
C LEU A 375 -1.79 -19.00 -15.69
N GLU A 376 -0.73 -19.79 -15.78
CA GLU A 376 0.36 -19.57 -16.73
C GLU A 376 -0.13 -19.69 -18.18
N THR A 377 -0.96 -20.68 -18.49
CA THR A 377 -1.56 -20.84 -19.82
C THR A 377 -2.48 -19.66 -20.17
N ALA A 378 -3.29 -19.22 -19.22
CA ALA A 378 -4.18 -18.06 -19.37
C ALA A 378 -3.36 -16.78 -19.53
N SER A 379 -2.31 -16.57 -18.73
CA SER A 379 -1.38 -15.44 -18.84
C SER A 379 -0.76 -15.37 -20.23
N ASN A 380 -0.23 -16.49 -20.73
CA ASN A 380 0.32 -16.56 -22.10
C ASN A 380 -0.74 -16.26 -23.17
N THR A 381 -2.01 -16.61 -22.92
CA THR A 381 -3.14 -16.32 -23.83
C THR A 381 -3.54 -14.85 -23.77
N PHE A 382 -3.57 -14.25 -22.58
CA PHE A 382 -3.80 -12.83 -22.36
C PHE A 382 -2.68 -12.00 -22.97
N ASP A 383 -1.40 -12.30 -22.74
CA ASP A 383 -0.29 -11.51 -23.28
C ASP A 383 -0.32 -11.35 -24.80
N ALA A 384 -0.75 -12.40 -25.52
CA ALA A 384 -0.83 -12.36 -26.98
C ALA A 384 -2.06 -11.63 -27.54
N HIS A 385 -3.18 -11.60 -26.80
CA HIS A 385 -4.49 -11.14 -27.31
C HIS A 385 -5.10 -9.97 -26.54
N ALA A 386 -4.74 -9.75 -25.28
CA ALA A 386 -5.16 -8.61 -24.49
C ALA A 386 -4.62 -7.31 -25.09
N GLY A 387 -3.38 -7.29 -25.60
CA GLY A 387 -2.85 -6.12 -26.32
C GLY A 387 -3.73 -5.72 -27.51
N GLU A 388 -4.22 -6.71 -28.28
CA GLU A 388 -5.13 -6.47 -29.41
C GLU A 388 -6.49 -5.92 -28.94
N VAL A 389 -7.03 -6.47 -27.86
CA VAL A 389 -8.32 -6.04 -27.29
C VAL A 389 -8.22 -4.63 -26.68
N MET A 390 -7.13 -4.35 -25.96
CA MET A 390 -6.85 -3.05 -25.35
C MET A 390 -6.60 -1.97 -26.41
N GLU A 391 -5.86 -2.28 -27.48
CA GLU A 391 -5.68 -1.36 -28.61
C GLU A 391 -7.02 -1.02 -29.28
N ALA A 392 -7.90 -2.01 -29.47
CA ALA A 392 -9.23 -1.77 -30.02
C ALA A 392 -10.11 -0.90 -29.09
N LEU A 393 -10.01 -1.11 -27.77
CA LEU A 393 -10.68 -0.28 -26.76
C LEU A 393 -10.14 1.16 -26.78
N ASP A 394 -8.82 1.34 -26.82
CA ASP A 394 -8.18 2.65 -26.89
C ASP A 394 -8.61 3.43 -28.15
N LEU A 395 -8.56 2.80 -29.33
CA LEU A 395 -9.03 3.43 -30.57
C LEU A 395 -10.52 3.83 -30.49
N THR A 396 -11.35 3.02 -29.81
CA THR A 396 -12.76 3.32 -29.60
C THR A 396 -12.95 4.50 -28.65
N LEU A 397 -12.20 4.56 -27.55
CA LEU A 397 -12.20 5.67 -26.61
C LEU A 397 -11.73 6.96 -27.26
N GLN A 398 -10.67 6.92 -28.09
CA GLN A 398 -10.23 8.07 -28.89
C GLN A 398 -11.34 8.56 -29.84
N ALA A 399 -12.07 7.63 -30.47
CA ALA A 399 -13.21 8.00 -31.33
C ALA A 399 -14.37 8.62 -30.55
N ILE A 400 -14.68 8.11 -29.34
CA ILE A 400 -15.69 8.69 -28.44
C ILE A 400 -15.25 10.07 -27.94
N SER A 401 -13.98 10.24 -27.58
CA SER A 401 -13.39 11.54 -27.20
C SER A 401 -13.54 12.56 -28.33
N ALA A 402 -13.13 12.20 -29.56
CA ALA A 402 -13.29 13.07 -30.73
C ALA A 402 -14.76 13.35 -31.08
N ALA A 403 -15.67 12.40 -30.85
CA ALA A 403 -17.10 12.59 -31.02
C ALA A 403 -17.69 13.55 -29.96
N THR A 404 -17.17 13.50 -28.74
CA THR A 404 -17.53 14.39 -27.65
C THR A 404 -17.11 15.82 -27.98
N ASP A 405 -15.86 16.03 -28.42
CA ASP A 405 -15.37 17.33 -28.91
C ASP A 405 -16.26 17.91 -30.01
N ALA A 406 -16.51 17.11 -31.05
CA ALA A 406 -17.35 17.55 -32.16
C ALA A 406 -18.77 17.89 -31.73
N TRP A 407 -19.34 17.15 -30.78
CA TRP A 407 -20.65 17.44 -30.21
C TRP A 407 -20.67 18.74 -29.41
N LEU A 408 -19.59 19.05 -28.68
CA LEU A 408 -19.46 20.28 -27.90
C LEU A 408 -19.27 21.54 -28.74
N GLU A 409 -18.61 21.41 -29.89
CA GLU A 409 -18.37 22.53 -30.79
C GLU A 409 -19.50 22.78 -31.79
N SER A 410 -20.42 21.82 -31.93
CA SER A 410 -21.48 21.90 -32.93
C SER A 410 -22.68 22.71 -32.46
N ASP A 411 -23.04 23.74 -33.25
CA ASP A 411 -24.32 24.46 -33.10
C ASP A 411 -25.54 23.60 -33.49
N GLU A 412 -25.32 22.50 -34.21
CA GLU A 412 -26.36 21.54 -34.63
C GLU A 412 -26.28 20.24 -33.81
N GLN A 413 -27.44 19.61 -33.58
CA GLN A 413 -27.48 18.33 -32.87
C GLN A 413 -26.86 17.22 -33.74
N LEU A 414 -25.65 16.78 -33.38
CA LEU A 414 -25.00 15.64 -34.02
C LEU A 414 -25.68 14.33 -33.60
N SER A 415 -25.95 13.47 -34.57
CA SER A 415 -26.44 12.10 -34.32
C SER A 415 -25.36 11.03 -34.52
N THR A 416 -24.26 11.39 -35.20
CA THR A 416 -23.16 10.48 -35.53
C THR A 416 -21.89 11.30 -35.74
N TYR A 417 -20.73 10.75 -35.39
CA TYR A 417 -19.42 11.29 -35.73
C TYR A 417 -18.49 10.20 -36.22
N ALA A 418 -17.66 10.49 -37.22
CA ALA A 418 -16.72 9.53 -37.78
C ALA A 418 -15.29 9.99 -37.51
N TYR A 419 -14.51 9.13 -36.84
CA TYR A 419 -13.12 9.38 -36.48
C TYR A 419 -12.27 8.17 -36.87
N GLN A 420 -11.22 8.38 -37.66
CA GLN A 420 -10.30 7.34 -38.13
C GLN A 420 -10.97 6.04 -38.66
N GLY A 421 -12.12 6.17 -39.32
CA GLY A 421 -12.87 5.03 -39.86
C GLY A 421 -13.86 4.37 -38.89
N LEU A 422 -13.83 4.74 -37.62
CA LEU A 422 -14.82 4.36 -36.62
C LEU A 422 -15.99 5.35 -36.64
N THR A 423 -17.22 4.86 -36.47
CA THR A 423 -18.42 5.69 -36.36
C THR A 423 -18.98 5.57 -34.96
N VAL A 424 -19.17 6.72 -34.30
CA VAL A 424 -19.79 6.84 -32.98
C VAL A 424 -21.20 7.38 -33.19
N ASP A 425 -22.19 6.65 -32.71
CA ASP A 425 -23.58 7.10 -32.64
C ASP A 425 -23.77 8.00 -31.42
N ILE A 426 -24.39 9.17 -31.63
CA ILE A 426 -24.63 10.17 -30.58
C ILE A 426 -26.14 10.32 -30.40
N SER A 427 -26.61 10.23 -29.17
CA SER A 427 -28.02 10.46 -28.87
C SER A 427 -28.18 11.28 -27.59
N THR A 428 -29.09 12.26 -27.62
CA THR A 428 -29.45 13.03 -26.43
C THR A 428 -30.92 12.82 -26.12
N GLN A 429 -31.23 12.26 -24.96
CA GLN A 429 -32.60 12.02 -24.48
C GLN A 429 -32.76 12.54 -23.05
N ASN A 430 -33.79 13.36 -22.81
CA ASN A 430 -34.07 13.94 -21.49
C ASN A 430 -32.88 14.70 -20.86
N GLY A 431 -31.99 15.27 -21.67
CA GLY A 431 -30.80 15.98 -21.20
C GLY A 431 -29.58 15.11 -20.94
N VAL A 432 -29.68 13.78 -21.09
CA VAL A 432 -28.56 12.85 -21.01
C VAL A 432 -28.05 12.58 -22.42
N THR A 433 -26.74 12.78 -22.65
CA THR A 433 -26.08 12.46 -23.92
C THR A 433 -25.33 11.14 -23.80
N THR A 434 -25.48 10.29 -24.81
CA THR A 434 -24.83 8.98 -24.89
C THR A 434 -24.05 8.88 -26.19
N PHE A 435 -22.81 8.39 -26.09
CA PHE A 435 -21.90 8.07 -27.19
C PHE A 435 -21.77 6.55 -27.25
N ASN A 436 -22.06 5.97 -28.41
CA ASN A 436 -22.08 4.53 -28.57
C ASN A 436 -21.28 4.11 -29.80
N HIS A 437 -20.40 3.14 -29.63
CA HIS A 437 -19.72 2.48 -30.73
C HIS A 437 -19.99 0.97 -30.67
N SER A 438 -20.29 0.34 -31.80
CA SER A 438 -20.38 -1.12 -31.88
C SER A 438 -19.97 -1.61 -33.26
N SER A 439 -18.77 -2.16 -33.37
CA SER A 439 -18.26 -2.73 -34.62
C SER A 439 -17.06 -3.66 -34.40
N ASN A 440 -16.63 -4.33 -35.47
CA ASN A 440 -15.35 -5.03 -35.47
C ASN A 440 -14.24 -4.07 -35.91
N ILE A 441 -13.18 -4.01 -35.12
CA ILE A 441 -11.99 -3.21 -35.37
C ILE A 441 -10.87 -4.16 -35.81
N ALA A 442 -10.21 -3.82 -36.92
CA ALA A 442 -9.09 -4.60 -37.43
C ALA A 442 -7.79 -4.12 -36.76
N ILE A 443 -7.18 -4.98 -35.93
CA ILE A 443 -5.92 -4.73 -35.23
C ILE A 443 -4.82 -5.59 -35.85
N GLU A 444 -3.59 -5.07 -35.95
CA GLU A 444 -2.45 -5.89 -36.37
C GLU A 444 -1.94 -6.70 -35.18
N ASN A 445 -1.99 -8.02 -35.27
CA ASN A 445 -1.45 -8.87 -34.21
C ASN A 445 0.09 -8.83 -34.16
N ALA A 446 0.69 -9.47 -33.15
CA ALA A 446 2.15 -9.57 -33.00
C ALA A 446 2.89 -10.19 -34.20
N SER A 447 2.19 -10.87 -35.11
CA SER A 447 2.75 -11.41 -36.37
C SER A 447 2.54 -10.48 -37.58
N GLY A 448 2.03 -9.27 -37.39
CA GLY A 448 1.70 -8.29 -38.44
C GLY A 448 0.52 -8.69 -39.31
N LYS A 449 -0.39 -9.54 -38.80
CA LYS A 449 -1.59 -9.99 -39.50
C LYS A 449 -2.83 -9.34 -38.89
N PRO A 450 -3.78 -8.82 -39.71
CA PRO A 450 -5.01 -8.26 -39.17
C PRO A 450 -5.85 -9.34 -38.49
N THR A 451 -6.35 -9.00 -37.31
CA THR A 451 -7.35 -9.73 -36.53
C THR A 451 -8.53 -8.82 -36.23
N ASP A 452 -9.74 -9.37 -36.19
CA ASP A 452 -10.94 -8.60 -35.90
C ASP A 452 -11.24 -8.70 -34.39
N VAL A 453 -11.30 -7.56 -33.73
CA VAL A 453 -11.77 -7.43 -32.34
C VAL A 453 -13.16 -6.81 -32.37
N ALA A 454 -14.15 -7.51 -31.81
CA ALA A 454 -15.50 -6.98 -31.67
C ALA A 454 -15.56 -6.06 -30.46
N VAL A 455 -15.84 -4.78 -30.67
CA VAL A 455 -15.98 -3.78 -29.60
C VAL A 455 -17.41 -3.25 -29.60
N ALA A 456 -18.00 -3.17 -28.41
CA ALA A 456 -19.27 -2.50 -28.17
C ALA A 456 -19.12 -1.66 -26.90
N LEU A 457 -18.95 -0.35 -27.04
CA LEU A 457 -18.70 0.55 -25.92
C LEU A 457 -19.79 1.62 -25.85
N ASN A 458 -20.26 1.87 -24.63
CA ASN A 458 -21.26 2.86 -24.31
C ASN A 458 -20.70 3.83 -23.26
N ALA A 459 -20.68 5.12 -23.60
CA ALA A 459 -20.31 6.19 -22.68
C ALA A 459 -21.49 7.15 -22.51
N VAL A 460 -21.91 7.37 -21.26
CA VAL A 460 -23.01 8.26 -20.89
C VAL A 460 -22.42 9.47 -20.19
N LEU A 461 -22.68 10.67 -20.72
CA LEU A 461 -22.24 11.92 -20.11
C LEU A 461 -23.12 12.26 -18.90
N ASN A 462 -22.54 12.16 -17.71
CA ASN A 462 -23.20 12.50 -16.45
C ASN A 462 -23.05 13.99 -16.13
N GLU A 463 -21.82 14.48 -16.23
CA GLU A 463 -21.47 15.87 -15.91
C GLU A 463 -20.42 16.40 -16.88
N LEU A 464 -20.55 17.70 -17.18
CA LEU A 464 -19.58 18.44 -17.98
C LEU A 464 -19.57 19.90 -17.54
N GLU A 465 -18.40 20.37 -17.16
CA GLU A 465 -18.11 21.79 -17.00
C GLU A 465 -17.02 22.20 -17.99
N ARG A 466 -17.24 23.32 -18.68
CA ARG A 466 -16.30 23.86 -19.64
C ARG A 466 -16.22 25.36 -19.51
N ASN A 467 -15.01 25.87 -19.33
CA ASN A 467 -14.70 27.29 -19.36
C ASN A 467 -13.62 27.52 -20.42
N VAL A 468 -13.83 28.48 -21.32
CA VAL A 468 -12.88 28.80 -22.40
C VAL A 468 -12.66 30.30 -22.45
N ILE A 469 -11.39 30.69 -22.51
CA ILE A 469 -10.94 32.06 -22.71
C ILE A 469 -10.16 32.08 -24.02
N ASP A 470 -10.59 32.92 -24.96
CA ASP A 470 -9.88 33.17 -26.21
C ASP A 470 -9.73 34.69 -26.36
N SER A 471 -8.48 35.14 -26.54
CA SER A 471 -8.17 36.53 -26.83
C SER A 471 -7.08 36.62 -27.89
N GLN A 472 -7.30 37.47 -28.88
CA GLN A 472 -6.35 37.70 -29.96
C GLN A 472 -6.05 39.18 -30.14
N SER A 473 -4.80 39.49 -30.50
CA SER A 473 -4.30 40.82 -30.82
C SER A 473 -3.35 40.77 -32.02
N GLU A 474 -2.94 41.92 -32.54
CA GLU A 474 -1.94 41.97 -33.62
C GLU A 474 -0.55 41.44 -33.20
N THR A 475 -0.28 41.36 -31.90
CA THR A 475 1.05 41.03 -31.36
C THR A 475 1.09 39.72 -30.56
N GLY A 476 -0.02 38.96 -30.53
CA GLY A 476 -0.12 37.71 -29.79
C GLY A 476 -1.55 37.24 -29.53
N SER A 477 -1.67 36.01 -29.03
CA SER A 477 -2.90 35.31 -28.68
C SER A 477 -2.77 34.67 -27.29
N LEU A 478 -3.91 34.47 -26.64
CA LEU A 478 -4.04 33.62 -25.45
C LEU A 478 -5.32 32.80 -25.59
N GLU A 479 -5.16 31.49 -25.56
CA GLU A 479 -6.23 30.50 -25.52
C GLU A 479 -6.08 29.70 -24.24
N SER A 480 -7.10 29.65 -23.39
CA SER A 480 -7.10 28.76 -22.23
C SER A 480 -8.45 28.06 -22.07
N ALA A 481 -8.42 26.84 -21.56
CA ALA A 481 -9.60 26.02 -21.35
C ALA A 481 -9.47 25.23 -20.05
N THR A 482 -10.55 25.17 -19.27
CA THR A 482 -10.74 24.20 -18.19
C THR A 482 -11.91 23.32 -18.59
N ILE A 483 -11.71 22.00 -18.58
CA ILE A 483 -12.73 21.01 -18.90
C ILE A 483 -12.77 19.98 -17.79
N SER A 484 -13.92 19.85 -17.13
CA SER A 484 -14.21 18.77 -16.18
C SER A 484 -15.27 17.86 -16.79
N ILE A 485 -15.00 16.58 -16.90
CA ILE A 485 -15.90 15.59 -17.52
C ILE A 485 -16.14 14.43 -16.56
N ASN A 486 -17.39 13.93 -16.52
CA ASN A 486 -17.75 12.68 -15.86
C ASN A 486 -18.59 11.82 -16.83
N LEU A 487 -18.09 10.62 -17.13
CA LEU A 487 -18.73 9.63 -17.98
C LEU A 487 -19.03 8.36 -17.15
N ALA A 488 -20.22 7.80 -17.31
CA ALA A 488 -20.44 6.38 -17.02
C ALA A 488 -20.10 5.54 -18.25
N VAL A 489 -19.29 4.50 -18.09
CA VAL A 489 -18.79 3.65 -19.17
C VAL A 489 -19.23 2.20 -18.94
N SER A 490 -19.70 1.54 -19.99
CA SER A 490 -20.00 0.11 -19.98
C SER A 490 -19.83 -0.46 -21.39
N GLY A 491 -19.61 -1.77 -21.50
CA GLY A 491 -19.44 -2.38 -22.82
C GLY A 491 -18.61 -3.64 -22.79
N THR A 492 -18.28 -4.13 -23.99
CA THR A 492 -17.52 -5.35 -24.19
C THR A 492 -16.47 -5.17 -25.26
N ALA A 493 -15.34 -5.86 -25.12
CA ALA A 493 -14.38 -6.04 -26.19
C ALA A 493 -13.93 -7.51 -26.23
N SER A 494 -14.05 -8.12 -27.41
CA SER A 494 -13.90 -9.56 -27.58
C SER A 494 -13.03 -9.89 -28.80
N SER A 495 -12.01 -10.73 -28.59
CA SER A 495 -11.24 -11.38 -29.63
C SER A 495 -11.67 -12.84 -29.78
N SER A 496 -10.90 -13.66 -30.51
CA SER A 496 -11.15 -15.10 -30.60
C SER A 496 -10.79 -15.89 -29.33
N LEU A 497 -10.03 -15.29 -28.40
CA LEU A 497 -9.48 -15.97 -27.22
C LEU A 497 -9.70 -15.21 -25.91
N VAL A 498 -10.00 -13.91 -25.96
CA VAL A 498 -10.19 -13.08 -24.77
C VAL A 498 -11.48 -12.29 -24.90
N ASP A 499 -12.29 -12.32 -23.85
CA ASP A 499 -13.47 -11.48 -23.67
C ASP A 499 -13.23 -10.54 -22.48
N ILE A 500 -13.46 -9.24 -22.69
CA ILE A 500 -13.52 -8.22 -21.64
C ILE A 500 -14.94 -7.68 -21.59
N ASP A 501 -15.55 -7.66 -20.41
CA ASP A 501 -16.86 -7.10 -20.11
C ASP A 501 -16.71 -6.02 -19.03
N ILE A 502 -16.93 -4.77 -19.40
CA ILE A 502 -17.03 -3.62 -18.50
C ILE A 502 -18.49 -3.55 -18.08
N LYS A 503 -18.79 -4.12 -16.91
CA LYS A 503 -20.16 -4.19 -16.39
C LYS A 503 -20.66 -2.80 -16.04
N GLU A 504 -19.84 -2.08 -15.29
CA GLU A 504 -20.08 -0.72 -14.81
C GLU A 504 -18.72 -0.02 -14.72
N GLY A 505 -18.71 1.29 -14.90
CA GLY A 505 -17.51 2.07 -14.72
C GLY A 505 -17.76 3.56 -14.81
N THR A 506 -16.84 4.33 -14.24
CA THR A 506 -16.84 5.79 -14.26
C THR A 506 -15.48 6.30 -14.73
N PHE A 507 -15.52 7.33 -15.55
CA PHE A 507 -14.35 8.10 -15.95
C PHE A 507 -14.58 9.55 -15.58
N GLN A 508 -13.64 10.14 -14.84
CA GLN A 508 -13.62 11.53 -14.45
C GLN A 508 -12.26 12.14 -14.77
N ALA A 509 -12.23 13.39 -15.21
CA ALA A 509 -10.99 14.14 -15.36
C ALA A 509 -11.29 15.63 -15.39
N THR A 510 -10.38 16.43 -14.82
CA THR A 510 -10.29 17.87 -15.05
C THR A 510 -8.98 18.19 -15.74
N ILE A 511 -9.08 18.82 -16.92
CA ILE A 511 -7.94 19.25 -17.72
C ILE A 511 -7.97 20.75 -17.82
N GLU A 512 -6.88 21.38 -17.39
CA GLU A 512 -6.63 22.79 -17.65
C GLU A 512 -5.55 22.88 -18.73
N SER A 513 -5.75 23.75 -19.72
CA SER A 513 -4.76 24.00 -20.76
C SER A 513 -4.67 25.49 -21.04
N ALA A 514 -3.47 26.01 -21.25
CA ALA A 514 -3.23 27.37 -21.69
C ALA A 514 -2.18 27.39 -22.81
N LEU A 515 -2.47 28.10 -23.90
CA LEU A 515 -1.56 28.40 -24.99
C LEU A 515 -1.45 29.92 -25.14
N SER A 516 -0.24 30.46 -25.02
CA SER A 516 0.06 31.87 -25.22
C SER A 516 1.08 32.03 -26.33
N GLU A 517 0.73 32.78 -27.38
CA GLU A 517 1.65 33.10 -28.48
C GLU A 517 1.96 34.60 -28.51
N VAL A 518 3.20 34.95 -28.80
CA VAL A 518 3.67 36.33 -29.00
C VAL A 518 4.41 36.39 -30.33
N TYR A 519 3.97 37.27 -31.22
CA TYR A 519 4.48 37.33 -32.60
C TYR A 519 5.41 38.54 -32.84
N GLY A 520 6.37 38.35 -33.74
CA GLY A 520 7.12 39.42 -34.42
C GLY A 520 8.03 40.24 -33.50
N GLN A 521 8.60 39.62 -32.46
CA GLN A 521 9.53 40.31 -31.56
C GLN A 521 10.84 40.59 -32.30
N GLN A 522 11.07 41.86 -32.65
CA GLN A 522 12.26 42.26 -33.40
C GLN A 522 13.41 42.70 -32.49
N SER A 523 14.62 42.21 -32.78
CA SER A 523 15.86 42.63 -32.12
C SER A 523 16.93 42.98 -33.15
N GLN A 524 17.88 43.84 -32.75
CA GLN A 524 19.02 44.23 -33.57
C GLN A 524 20.33 44.03 -32.80
N SER A 525 21.27 43.30 -33.40
CA SER A 525 22.59 43.09 -32.80
C SER A 525 23.45 44.37 -32.85
N ASN A 526 24.50 44.43 -32.03
CA ASN A 526 25.50 45.51 -32.08
C ASN A 526 26.21 45.63 -33.44
N GLU A 527 26.13 44.59 -34.27
CA GLU A 527 26.70 44.50 -35.62
C GLU A 527 25.68 44.81 -36.72
N GLY A 528 24.43 45.14 -36.37
CA GLY A 528 23.38 45.60 -37.28
C GLY A 528 22.51 44.50 -37.90
N ASN A 529 22.74 43.22 -37.56
CA ASN A 529 21.88 42.12 -37.98
C ASN A 529 20.52 42.20 -37.28
N LEU A 530 19.46 41.79 -37.95
CA LEU A 530 18.10 41.78 -37.42
C LEU A 530 17.68 40.34 -37.08
N SER A 531 16.89 40.19 -36.03
CA SER A 531 16.18 38.94 -35.75
C SER A 531 14.70 39.22 -35.51
N GLU A 532 13.86 38.26 -35.86
CA GLU A 532 12.43 38.25 -35.60
C GLU A 532 12.11 36.95 -34.87
N THR A 533 11.52 37.05 -33.68
CA THR A 533 11.22 35.90 -32.81
C THR A 533 9.72 35.80 -32.56
N ASP A 534 9.19 34.61 -32.77
CA ASP A 534 7.87 34.19 -32.32
C ASP A 534 8.04 33.26 -31.11
N ARG A 535 7.24 33.45 -30.06
CA ARG A 535 7.28 32.62 -28.85
C ARG A 535 5.92 32.02 -28.57
N SER A 536 5.86 30.72 -28.32
CA SER A 536 4.66 30.00 -27.88
C SER A 536 4.92 29.29 -26.56
N VAL A 537 4.04 29.48 -25.58
CA VAL A 537 4.07 28.77 -24.30
C VAL A 537 2.79 27.96 -24.17
N GLU A 538 2.90 26.66 -23.93
CA GLU A 538 1.80 25.74 -23.69
C GLU A 538 1.92 25.14 -22.28
N GLU A 539 0.84 25.13 -21.52
CA GLU A 539 0.73 24.49 -20.21
C GLU A 539 -0.51 23.58 -20.23
N ILE A 540 -0.38 22.36 -19.75
CA ILE A 540 -1.47 21.39 -19.59
C ILE A 540 -1.37 20.79 -18.20
N ASP A 541 -2.41 20.93 -17.40
CA ASP A 541 -2.54 20.38 -16.07
C ASP A 541 -3.68 19.35 -16.04
N ILE A 542 -3.43 18.21 -15.40
CA ILE A 542 -4.39 17.13 -15.21
C ILE A 542 -4.63 16.96 -13.71
N THR A 543 -5.89 17.09 -13.32
CA THR A 543 -6.36 16.91 -11.94
C THR A 543 -7.64 16.09 -11.90
N GLY A 544 -7.84 15.32 -10.85
CA GLY A 544 -9.03 14.47 -10.68
C GLY A 544 -9.23 13.48 -11.82
N PHE A 545 -8.15 13.00 -12.45
CA PHE A 545 -8.28 11.88 -13.39
C PHE A 545 -8.57 10.64 -12.56
N GLU A 546 -9.72 10.02 -12.79
CA GLU A 546 -10.14 8.79 -12.13
C GLU A 546 -10.84 7.89 -13.16
N LEU A 547 -10.38 6.65 -13.25
CA LEU A 547 -11.03 5.59 -14.00
C LEU A 547 -11.32 4.47 -13.00
N ASP A 548 -12.59 4.19 -12.75
CA ASP A 548 -13.02 3.10 -11.87
C ASP A 548 -13.93 2.16 -12.67
N LEU A 549 -13.53 0.89 -12.79
CA LEU A 549 -14.19 -0.09 -13.63
C LEU A 549 -14.46 -1.38 -12.86
N LEU A 550 -15.69 -1.89 -12.96
CA LEU A 550 -16.01 -3.27 -12.61
C LEU A 550 -15.94 -4.12 -13.89
N ILE A 551 -14.90 -4.95 -13.97
CA ILE A 551 -14.58 -5.73 -15.16
C ILE A 551 -14.73 -7.23 -14.94
N SER A 552 -15.00 -7.94 -16.03
CA SER A 552 -14.80 -9.38 -16.13
C SER A 552 -13.92 -9.68 -17.34
N LEU A 553 -12.84 -10.41 -17.12
CA LEU A 553 -12.00 -10.95 -18.19
C LEU A 553 -12.20 -12.45 -18.24
N ALA A 554 -12.37 -13.02 -19.42
CA ALA A 554 -12.52 -14.46 -19.60
C ALA A 554 -11.78 -14.96 -20.82
N GLU A 555 -11.26 -16.18 -20.75
CA GLU A 555 -10.90 -16.92 -21.95
C GLU A 555 -12.17 -17.20 -22.78
N ALA A 556 -12.15 -16.80 -24.06
CA ALA A 556 -13.34 -16.85 -24.91
C ALA A 556 -13.87 -18.29 -25.06
N ASN A 557 -15.17 -18.45 -24.81
CA ASN A 557 -15.82 -19.76 -24.73
C ASN A 557 -15.72 -20.55 -26.06
N GLY A 558 -15.23 -21.80 -25.96
CA GLY A 558 -15.22 -22.78 -27.07
C GLY A 558 -13.85 -23.34 -27.46
N SER A 559 -12.75 -22.75 -26.95
CA SER A 559 -11.37 -23.18 -27.24
C SER A 559 -10.69 -23.88 -26.05
N VAL A 560 -11.17 -23.67 -24.82
CA VAL A 560 -10.56 -24.17 -23.57
C VAL A 560 -11.57 -25.02 -22.80
N GLN A 561 -11.13 -26.16 -22.24
CA GLN A 561 -12.02 -27.14 -21.60
C GLN A 561 -12.42 -26.75 -20.16
N ASP A 562 -11.79 -25.70 -19.60
CA ASP A 562 -12.03 -25.14 -18.27
C ASP A 562 -11.49 -23.68 -18.23
N PRO A 563 -12.23 -22.72 -18.81
CA PRO A 563 -11.72 -21.36 -19.01
C PRO A 563 -11.53 -20.63 -17.69
N LEU A 564 -10.42 -19.89 -17.59
CA LEU A 564 -10.17 -18.97 -16.48
C LEU A 564 -11.00 -17.70 -16.68
N THR A 565 -11.66 -17.25 -15.62
CA THR A 565 -12.38 -15.97 -15.59
C THR A 565 -11.89 -15.14 -14.41
N PHE A 566 -11.48 -13.90 -14.66
CA PHE A 566 -11.30 -12.87 -13.66
C PHE A 566 -12.58 -12.02 -13.56
N THR A 567 -12.96 -11.64 -12.35
CA THR A 567 -13.95 -10.58 -12.10
C THR A 567 -13.45 -9.73 -10.96
N GLY A 568 -13.42 -8.42 -11.16
CA GLY A 568 -12.80 -7.51 -10.22
C GLY A 568 -12.99 -6.05 -10.55
N ASP A 569 -12.53 -5.22 -9.63
CA ASP A 569 -12.36 -3.78 -9.78
C ASP A 569 -11.01 -3.47 -10.44
N PHE A 570 -10.98 -2.39 -11.23
CA PHE A 570 -9.78 -1.77 -11.76
C PHE A 570 -9.93 -0.26 -11.59
N GLN A 571 -8.98 0.33 -10.88
CA GLN A 571 -8.93 1.76 -10.59
C GLN A 571 -7.60 2.33 -11.07
N LEU A 572 -7.67 3.49 -11.72
CA LEU A 572 -6.51 4.29 -12.09
C LEU A 572 -6.82 5.74 -11.74
N SER A 573 -5.97 6.38 -10.95
CA SER A 573 -6.03 7.81 -10.70
C SER A 573 -4.74 8.50 -11.08
N VAL A 574 -4.87 9.73 -11.59
CA VAL A 574 -3.74 10.63 -11.87
C VAL A 574 -4.12 12.02 -11.39
N ASN A 575 -3.30 12.56 -10.51
CA ASN A 575 -3.53 13.88 -9.91
C ASN A 575 -2.27 14.72 -10.01
N ASN A 576 -2.47 16.04 -10.08
CA ASN A 576 -1.39 17.04 -10.01
C ASN A 576 -0.25 16.80 -11.02
N SER A 577 -0.57 16.27 -12.20
CA SER A 577 0.41 16.02 -13.26
C SER A 577 0.31 17.12 -14.30
N ALA A 578 1.45 17.60 -14.79
CA ALA A 578 1.50 18.71 -15.73
C ALA A 578 2.58 18.56 -16.79
N THR A 579 2.32 19.16 -17.94
CA THR A 579 3.33 19.35 -18.99
C THR A 579 3.36 20.82 -19.39
N ALA A 580 4.55 21.36 -19.60
CA ALA A 580 4.72 22.70 -20.14
C ALA A 580 5.74 22.70 -21.28
N SER A 581 5.51 23.54 -22.29
CA SER A 581 6.47 23.78 -23.35
C SER A 581 6.63 25.28 -23.60
N ASP A 582 7.86 25.72 -23.87
CA ASP A 582 8.21 27.09 -24.25
C ASP A 582 9.09 27.04 -25.49
N TYR A 583 8.50 27.39 -26.63
CA TYR A 583 9.12 27.33 -27.95
C TYR A 583 9.38 28.73 -28.47
N ASN A 584 10.57 28.96 -29.01
CA ASN A 584 10.94 30.21 -29.69
C ASN A 584 11.45 29.89 -31.09
N ASP A 585 10.77 30.38 -32.12
CA ASP A 585 11.23 30.38 -33.52
C ASP A 585 11.88 31.74 -33.81
N THR A 586 13.17 31.75 -34.15
CA THR A 586 13.90 32.98 -34.46
C THR A 586 14.44 32.98 -35.88
N LEU A 587 13.91 33.86 -36.72
CA LEU A 587 14.44 34.15 -38.05
C LEU A 587 15.58 35.18 -37.97
N LEU A 588 16.68 34.92 -38.69
CA LEU A 588 17.86 35.78 -38.74
C LEU A 588 17.98 36.45 -40.11
N PHE A 589 18.23 37.77 -40.09
CA PHE A 589 18.44 38.58 -41.29
C PHE A 589 19.75 39.38 -41.23
N ASP A 590 20.39 39.55 -42.38
CA ASP A 590 21.52 40.46 -42.50
C ASP A 590 21.10 41.94 -42.53
N GLN A 591 22.08 42.84 -42.65
CA GLN A 591 21.86 44.29 -42.73
C GLN A 591 21.05 44.73 -43.97
N GLU A 592 20.93 43.88 -45.00
CA GLU A 592 20.14 44.11 -46.22
C GLU A 592 18.74 43.48 -46.13
N GLN A 593 18.35 43.03 -44.93
CA GLN A 593 17.10 42.33 -44.66
C GLN A 593 16.94 41.05 -45.49
N GLN A 594 18.06 40.43 -45.88
CA GLN A 594 18.04 39.11 -46.50
C GLN A 594 18.09 38.05 -45.40
N PHE A 595 17.26 37.02 -45.56
CA PHE A 595 17.26 35.85 -44.68
C PHE A 595 18.64 35.19 -44.70
N VAL A 596 19.24 34.98 -43.53
CA VAL A 596 20.54 34.33 -43.38
C VAL A 596 20.51 33.04 -42.57
N GLY A 597 19.42 32.74 -41.87
CA GLY A 597 19.29 31.54 -41.05
C GLY A 597 18.09 31.57 -40.12
N TRP A 598 17.92 30.50 -39.36
CA TRP A 598 16.93 30.40 -38.29
C TRP A 598 17.56 29.69 -37.08
N VAL A 599 17.00 29.94 -35.90
CA VAL A 599 17.35 29.29 -34.63
C VAL A 599 16.04 29.06 -33.88
N ASP A 600 15.77 27.80 -33.60
CA ASP A 600 14.61 27.35 -32.85
C ASP A 600 15.10 26.83 -31.51
N THR A 601 14.55 27.31 -30.41
CA THR A 601 14.88 26.81 -29.06
C THR A 601 13.61 26.38 -28.36
N TRP A 602 13.66 25.26 -27.66
CA TRP A 602 12.54 24.76 -26.87
C TRP A 602 12.99 24.35 -25.48
N ILE A 603 12.08 24.55 -24.53
CA ILE A 603 12.14 23.95 -23.20
C ILE A 603 10.83 23.20 -23.02
N GLU A 604 10.91 21.91 -22.78
CA GLU A 604 9.77 21.06 -22.44
C GLU A 604 9.97 20.55 -21.02
N SER A 605 8.93 20.58 -20.21
CA SER A 605 8.95 20.03 -18.86
C SER A 605 7.74 19.17 -18.61
N ALA A 606 7.94 18.04 -17.92
CA ALA A 606 6.87 17.23 -17.37
C ALA A 606 7.05 17.09 -15.85
N THR A 607 5.97 17.27 -15.11
CA THR A 607 5.89 16.94 -13.69
C THR A 607 4.90 15.81 -13.51
N ILE A 608 5.32 14.79 -12.78
CA ILE A 608 4.46 13.69 -12.38
C ILE A 608 3.99 14.03 -10.97
N GLY A 609 2.68 14.14 -10.78
CA GLY A 609 2.12 14.31 -9.45
C GLY A 609 1.99 12.95 -8.77
N GLU A 610 0.76 12.60 -8.41
CA GLU A 610 0.39 11.31 -7.85
C GLU A 610 -0.27 10.47 -8.94
N MET A 611 0.15 9.21 -9.07
CA MET A 611 -0.54 8.22 -9.87
C MET A 611 -0.78 6.98 -9.01
N SER A 612 -2.02 6.52 -8.95
CA SER A 612 -2.35 5.26 -8.29
C SER A 612 -3.06 4.32 -9.24
N MET A 613 -2.69 3.05 -9.19
CA MET A 613 -3.38 1.98 -9.90
C MET A 613 -3.72 0.89 -8.88
N ARG A 614 -4.98 0.48 -8.85
CA ARG A 614 -5.45 -0.62 -8.01
C ARG A 614 -6.25 -1.61 -8.86
N MET A 615 -6.08 -2.89 -8.59
CA MET A 615 -6.85 -3.94 -9.24
C MET A 615 -7.09 -5.05 -8.22
N GLY A 616 -8.34 -5.28 -7.83
CA GLY A 616 -8.73 -6.36 -6.93
C GLY A 616 -9.76 -7.27 -7.58
N GLY A 617 -9.62 -8.59 -7.44
CA GLY A 617 -10.61 -9.49 -8.02
C GLY A 617 -10.38 -10.97 -7.72
N ILE A 618 -11.23 -11.81 -8.32
CA ILE A 618 -11.19 -13.26 -8.15
C ILE A 618 -11.03 -13.91 -9.51
N PHE A 619 -10.00 -14.74 -9.62
CA PHE A 619 -9.86 -15.73 -10.68
C PHE A 619 -10.63 -16.98 -10.31
N ASN A 620 -11.49 -17.44 -11.22
CA ASN A 620 -12.29 -18.65 -11.06
C ASN A 620 -12.13 -19.55 -12.27
N THR A 621 -12.15 -20.86 -12.03
CA THR A 621 -12.32 -21.87 -13.08
C THR A 621 -13.71 -22.49 -13.02
N ALA A 622 -14.17 -23.13 -14.10
CA ALA A 622 -15.41 -23.90 -14.09
C ALA A 622 -15.30 -25.18 -13.24
N SER A 623 -14.07 -25.64 -12.91
CA SER A 623 -13.81 -26.70 -11.94
C SER A 623 -14.10 -26.31 -10.48
N GLY A 624 -14.22 -25.00 -10.20
CA GLY A 624 -14.50 -24.47 -8.86
C GLY A 624 -13.25 -24.11 -8.05
N ASP A 625 -12.08 -24.00 -8.68
CA ASP A 625 -10.89 -23.44 -8.03
C ASP A 625 -10.96 -21.91 -8.08
N SER A 626 -10.60 -21.25 -6.99
CA SER A 626 -10.62 -19.79 -6.88
C SER A 626 -9.31 -19.23 -6.30
N LEU A 627 -8.87 -18.11 -6.84
CA LEU A 627 -7.73 -17.32 -6.36
C LEU A 627 -8.17 -15.86 -6.31
N SER A 628 -8.18 -15.28 -5.11
CA SER A 628 -8.32 -13.83 -4.97
C SER A 628 -6.95 -13.19 -5.18
N ALA A 629 -6.92 -12.09 -5.93
CA ALA A 629 -5.70 -11.36 -6.23
C ALA A 629 -5.95 -9.86 -6.11
N SER A 630 -4.95 -9.14 -5.61
CA SER A 630 -4.94 -7.68 -5.58
C SER A 630 -3.58 -7.13 -6.03
N LEU A 631 -3.59 -6.00 -6.70
CA LEU A 631 -2.42 -5.23 -7.08
C LEU A 631 -2.71 -3.77 -6.73
N ALA A 632 -1.79 -3.13 -6.03
CA ALA A 632 -1.76 -1.69 -5.83
C ALA A 632 -0.39 -1.17 -6.24
N ILE A 633 -0.36 -0.08 -6.99
CA ILE A 633 0.85 0.65 -7.35
C ILE A 633 0.57 2.12 -7.09
N ASN A 634 1.43 2.76 -6.32
CA ASN A 634 1.42 4.20 -6.12
C ASN A 634 2.75 4.77 -6.60
N VAL A 635 2.65 5.87 -7.33
CA VAL A 635 3.78 6.57 -7.93
C VAL A 635 3.66 8.03 -7.59
N GLU A 636 4.69 8.59 -6.99
CA GLU A 636 4.73 10.00 -6.66
C GLU A 636 6.00 10.64 -7.24
N GLY A 637 5.83 11.67 -8.05
CA GLY A 637 6.98 12.39 -8.60
C GLY A 637 7.60 13.38 -7.62
N GLY A 638 6.90 13.77 -6.54
CA GLY A 638 7.39 14.75 -5.57
C GLY A 638 7.83 16.06 -6.23
N GLU A 639 9.08 16.47 -6.02
CA GLU A 639 9.68 17.65 -6.66
C GLU A 639 10.29 17.37 -8.06
N LEU A 640 10.18 16.15 -8.60
CA LEU A 640 10.77 15.79 -9.88
C LEU A 640 10.10 16.55 -11.03
N SER A 641 10.92 17.33 -11.74
CA SER A 641 10.57 17.91 -13.04
C SER A 641 11.54 17.40 -14.09
N LEU A 642 11.02 16.65 -15.06
CA LEU A 642 11.78 16.18 -16.22
C LEU A 642 11.82 17.33 -17.23
N VAL A 643 12.99 17.96 -17.38
CA VAL A 643 13.18 19.10 -18.29
C VAL A 643 14.07 18.69 -19.46
N CYS A 644 13.59 18.89 -20.68
CA CYS A 644 14.34 18.78 -21.93
C CYS A 644 14.54 20.16 -22.54
N GLU A 645 15.79 20.52 -22.80
CA GLU A 645 16.16 21.76 -23.47
C GLU A 645 16.81 21.41 -24.81
N GLY A 646 16.36 22.06 -25.88
CA GLY A 646 16.93 21.84 -27.20
C GLY A 646 17.04 23.09 -28.06
N GLU A 647 17.90 22.97 -29.06
CA GLU A 647 18.15 23.98 -30.08
C GLU A 647 18.31 23.30 -31.44
N ASP A 648 17.59 23.78 -32.45
CA ASP A 648 17.86 23.49 -33.85
C ASP A 648 18.20 24.80 -34.55
N SER A 649 19.20 24.78 -35.43
CA SER A 649 19.58 25.98 -36.16
C SER A 649 20.07 25.68 -37.56
N TYR A 650 19.92 26.69 -38.43
CA TYR A 650 20.46 26.68 -39.78
C TYR A 650 21.14 28.00 -40.10
N SER A 651 22.33 27.93 -40.68
CA SER A 651 23.04 29.07 -41.23
C SER A 651 23.25 28.92 -42.73
N SER A 652 22.66 29.83 -43.52
CA SER A 652 22.88 29.89 -44.98
C SER A 652 24.29 30.37 -45.34
N GLN A 653 24.94 31.13 -44.47
CA GLN A 653 26.30 31.64 -44.69
C GLN A 653 27.34 30.51 -44.70
N ASN A 654 27.16 29.55 -43.79
CA ASN A 654 28.05 28.39 -43.65
C ASN A 654 27.45 27.08 -44.18
N GLN A 655 26.19 27.10 -44.67
CA GLN A 655 25.44 25.92 -45.12
C GLN A 655 25.47 24.77 -44.11
N THR A 656 25.30 25.10 -42.84
CA THR A 656 25.39 24.14 -41.72
C THR A 656 24.07 24.15 -40.96
N SER A 657 23.62 22.98 -40.54
CA SER A 657 22.54 22.79 -39.57
C SER A 657 23.10 22.14 -38.31
N THR A 658 22.57 22.48 -37.15
CA THR A 658 22.93 21.88 -35.87
C THR A 658 21.66 21.57 -35.10
N ASN A 659 21.57 20.36 -34.55
CA ASN A 659 20.52 19.99 -33.62
C ASN A 659 21.20 19.51 -32.34
N SER A 660 20.74 20.00 -31.20
CA SER A 660 21.15 19.58 -29.87
C SER A 660 19.93 19.49 -28.98
N GLU A 661 19.90 18.46 -28.14
CA GLU A 661 18.86 18.24 -27.14
C GLU A 661 19.51 17.61 -25.92
N ILE A 662 19.15 18.10 -24.74
CA ILE A 662 19.61 17.59 -23.46
C ILE A 662 18.39 17.47 -22.56
N CYS A 663 18.12 16.25 -22.10
CA CYS A 663 17.10 15.98 -21.11
C CYS A 663 17.73 15.70 -19.75
N GLY A 664 17.16 16.31 -18.71
CA GLY A 664 17.35 15.89 -17.34
C GLY A 664 16.76 14.51 -17.09
N GLY A 665 17.20 13.88 -16.01
CA GLY A 665 16.62 12.64 -15.51
C GLY A 665 16.54 12.70 -13.99
N GLU A 666 16.23 11.57 -13.38
CA GLU A 666 16.23 11.44 -11.93
C GLU A 666 17.62 11.71 -11.33
N THR A 667 17.62 12.17 -10.08
CA THR A 667 18.81 12.45 -9.27
C THR A 667 18.58 11.90 -7.86
N GLU A 668 19.65 11.77 -7.06
CA GLU A 668 19.53 11.35 -5.65
C GLU A 668 18.62 12.27 -4.82
N SER A 669 18.43 13.52 -5.23
CA SER A 669 17.56 14.50 -4.55
C SER A 669 16.17 14.66 -5.17
N ALA A 670 15.92 14.07 -6.33
CA ALA A 670 14.65 14.16 -7.05
C ALA A 670 14.50 12.95 -7.98
N TYR A 671 13.70 11.98 -7.56
CA TYR A 671 13.41 10.75 -8.28
C TYR A 671 11.94 10.39 -8.05
N ILE A 672 11.41 9.49 -8.88
CA ILE A 672 10.04 9.00 -8.72
C ILE A 672 10.03 8.01 -7.57
N ASN A 673 9.21 8.30 -6.55
CA ASN A 673 8.85 7.35 -5.51
C ASN A 673 7.88 6.32 -6.10
N LEU A 674 8.11 5.06 -5.78
CA LEU A 674 7.32 3.93 -6.26
C LEU A 674 7.06 2.99 -5.09
N ASP A 675 5.80 2.81 -4.78
CA ASP A 675 5.32 1.78 -3.87
C ASP A 675 4.44 0.81 -4.64
N PHE A 676 4.62 -0.48 -4.40
CA PHE A 676 3.72 -1.49 -4.93
C PHE A 676 3.38 -2.53 -3.88
N SER A 677 2.20 -3.12 -4.02
CA SER A 677 1.75 -4.26 -3.26
C SER A 677 1.02 -5.23 -4.18
N LEU A 678 1.33 -6.51 -4.04
CA LEU A 678 0.75 -7.62 -4.77
C LEU A 678 0.29 -8.67 -3.76
N GLY A 679 -1.00 -8.93 -3.73
CA GLY A 679 -1.62 -9.84 -2.77
C GLY A 679 -2.31 -11.02 -3.45
N PHE A 680 -2.19 -12.21 -2.85
CA PHE A 680 -2.90 -13.42 -3.24
C PHE A 680 -3.54 -14.10 -2.04
N ASP A 681 -4.79 -14.53 -2.16
CA ASP A 681 -5.42 -15.50 -1.25
C ASP A 681 -5.80 -16.74 -2.04
N MET A 682 -5.25 -17.87 -1.61
CA MET A 682 -5.41 -19.16 -2.27
C MET A 682 -6.43 -20.01 -1.52
N ASP A 683 -7.54 -20.34 -2.17
CA ASP A 683 -8.46 -21.42 -1.76
C ASP A 683 -8.47 -22.50 -2.86
N ILE A 684 -7.38 -23.29 -2.87
CA ILE A 684 -7.16 -24.32 -3.88
C ILE A 684 -7.52 -25.68 -3.29
N THR A 685 -8.36 -26.44 -4.00
CA THR A 685 -8.80 -27.77 -3.56
C THR A 685 -7.60 -28.68 -3.25
N GLY A 686 -7.43 -29.03 -1.97
CA GLY A 686 -6.41 -29.98 -1.50
C GLY A 686 -5.15 -29.33 -0.94
N LEU A 687 -5.08 -28.01 -0.90
CA LEU A 687 -4.08 -27.24 -0.14
C LEU A 687 -4.75 -26.58 1.07
N GLU A 688 -3.97 -26.25 2.11
CA GLU A 688 -4.47 -25.37 3.16
C GLU A 688 -4.60 -23.95 2.61
N ALA A 689 -5.60 -23.22 3.08
CA ALA A 689 -5.77 -21.82 2.72
C ALA A 689 -4.55 -21.03 3.20
N GLY A 690 -4.12 -20.10 2.36
CA GLY A 690 -2.99 -19.23 2.69
C GLY A 690 -3.02 -17.95 1.88
N SER A 691 -2.35 -16.94 2.43
CA SER A 691 -2.20 -15.63 1.81
C SER A 691 -0.74 -15.29 1.62
N ILE A 692 -0.45 -14.55 0.56
CA ILE A 692 0.87 -14.02 0.24
C ILE A 692 0.67 -12.55 -0.09
N THR A 693 1.45 -11.69 0.53
CA THR A 693 1.53 -10.27 0.19
C THR A 693 2.98 -9.94 -0.10
N LEU A 694 3.25 -9.40 -1.27
CA LEU A 694 4.55 -8.88 -1.69
C LEU A 694 4.41 -7.37 -1.75
N THR A 695 5.18 -6.63 -0.98
CA THR A 695 5.29 -5.18 -1.08
C THR A 695 6.70 -4.79 -1.50
N GLY A 696 6.82 -3.62 -2.10
CA GLY A 696 8.12 -3.02 -2.30
C GLY A 696 8.04 -1.52 -2.47
N SER A 697 9.04 -0.85 -1.94
CA SER A 697 9.17 0.61 -1.97
C SER A 697 10.55 0.99 -2.47
N ARG A 698 10.59 2.03 -3.31
CA ARG A 698 11.84 2.66 -3.72
C ARG A 698 12.20 3.75 -2.72
N THR A 699 13.23 3.49 -1.91
CA THR A 699 13.67 4.37 -0.81
C THR A 699 14.81 5.32 -1.21
N GLY A 700 15.30 5.20 -2.45
CA GLY A 700 16.34 6.04 -3.03
C GLY A 700 16.44 5.85 -4.54
N LEU A 701 17.32 6.65 -5.19
CA LEU A 701 17.52 6.53 -6.64
C LEU A 701 17.92 5.11 -7.06
N ASP A 702 18.76 4.44 -6.28
CA ASP A 702 19.22 3.05 -6.51
C ASP A 702 18.90 2.12 -5.32
N ASP A 703 18.08 2.58 -4.37
CA ASP A 703 17.74 1.86 -3.12
C ASP A 703 16.27 1.45 -3.11
N GLY A 704 15.98 0.31 -2.50
CA GLY A 704 14.62 -0.16 -2.28
C GLY A 704 14.54 -1.24 -1.22
N VAL A 705 13.33 -1.39 -0.68
CA VAL A 705 12.98 -2.43 0.28
C VAL A 705 11.89 -3.28 -0.35
N VAL A 706 12.01 -4.59 -0.22
CA VAL A 706 11.00 -5.55 -0.69
C VAL A 706 10.64 -6.46 0.48
N GLU A 707 9.36 -6.63 0.73
CA GLU A 707 8.85 -7.47 1.81
C GLU A 707 7.89 -8.52 1.24
N ILE A 708 7.98 -9.74 1.75
CA ILE A 708 7.07 -10.83 1.44
C ILE A 708 6.50 -11.34 2.76
N SER A 709 5.23 -11.06 3.01
CA SER A 709 4.52 -11.65 4.14
C SER A 709 3.69 -12.84 3.66
N THR A 710 3.85 -13.99 4.31
CA THR A 710 3.09 -15.20 4.02
C THR A 710 2.33 -15.65 5.25
N ASN A 711 1.07 -16.00 5.07
CA ASN A 711 0.27 -16.69 6.06
C ASN A 711 -0.12 -18.04 5.47
N TYR A 712 0.39 -19.12 6.04
CA TYR A 712 0.07 -20.48 5.59
C TYR A 712 -0.26 -21.34 6.80
N GLY A 713 -1.52 -21.77 6.88
CA GLY A 713 -2.03 -22.53 8.02
C GLY A 713 -2.02 -21.72 9.32
N ASP A 714 -1.09 -22.02 10.22
CA ASP A 714 -0.94 -21.36 11.51
C ASP A 714 0.40 -20.60 11.69
N VAL A 715 1.09 -20.37 10.58
CA VAL A 715 2.37 -19.69 10.52
C VAL A 715 2.25 -18.39 9.73
N LEU A 716 2.69 -17.30 10.35
CA LEU A 716 2.97 -16.03 9.69
C LEU A 716 4.49 -15.88 9.59
N LEU A 717 5.01 -15.80 8.37
CA LEU A 717 6.40 -15.48 8.09
C LEU A 717 6.45 -14.17 7.33
N ASP A 718 7.36 -13.31 7.73
CA ASP A 718 7.66 -12.10 6.99
C ASP A 718 9.11 -12.11 6.53
N PHE A 719 9.35 -11.83 5.26
CA PHE A 719 10.66 -11.83 4.62
C PHE A 719 10.96 -10.44 4.08
N GLN A 720 11.82 -9.71 4.77
CA GLN A 720 12.24 -8.37 4.37
C GLN A 720 13.63 -8.42 3.74
N TYR A 721 13.72 -8.01 2.49
CA TYR A 721 14.98 -7.80 1.77
C TYR A 721 15.23 -6.30 1.63
N ASP A 722 16.37 -5.87 2.16
CA ASP A 722 16.82 -4.48 2.07
C ASP A 722 18.02 -4.40 1.14
N SER A 723 17.84 -3.76 -0.01
CA SER A 723 18.92 -3.49 -0.95
C SER A 723 19.69 -2.26 -0.48
N LEU A 724 20.37 -2.35 0.66
CA LEU A 724 21.21 -1.24 1.11
C LEU A 724 22.39 -1.07 0.15
N ALA A 725 22.39 0.00 -0.65
CA ALA A 725 23.59 0.46 -1.35
C ALA A 725 24.60 1.08 -0.35
N SER A 726 24.98 0.33 0.69
CA SER A 726 26.04 0.74 1.60
C SER A 726 27.41 0.26 1.10
N ALA A 727 28.46 0.97 1.48
CA ALA A 727 29.85 0.78 1.06
C ALA A 727 30.42 -0.64 1.28
N ASP A 728 29.72 -1.49 2.02
CA ASP A 728 30.12 -2.86 2.33
C ASP A 728 29.51 -3.91 1.37
N LYS A 729 28.64 -3.52 0.43
CA LYS A 729 27.90 -4.45 -0.46
C LYS A 729 27.28 -5.60 0.31
N SER A 730 26.57 -5.25 1.38
CA SER A 730 25.88 -6.22 2.20
C SER A 730 24.39 -6.08 2.01
N GLU A 731 23.84 -7.06 1.31
CA GLU A 731 22.39 -7.25 1.19
C GLU A 731 21.93 -7.99 2.44
N MET A 732 20.82 -7.54 3.03
CA MET A 732 20.27 -8.12 4.24
C MET A 732 18.91 -8.73 3.95
N LEU A 733 18.75 -10.00 4.33
CA LEU A 733 17.46 -10.66 4.41
C LEU A 733 17.13 -10.88 5.89
N THR A 734 16.04 -10.28 6.34
CA THR A 734 15.47 -10.52 7.67
C THR A 734 14.19 -11.33 7.50
N ILE A 735 14.06 -12.40 8.29
CA ILE A 735 12.84 -13.18 8.37
C ILE A 735 12.29 -13.05 9.79
N LYS A 736 11.02 -12.69 9.94
CA LYS A 736 10.31 -12.57 11.22
C LYS A 736 9.12 -13.52 11.26
N ASN A 737 8.62 -13.79 12.47
CA ASN A 737 7.35 -14.50 12.63
C ASN A 737 6.52 -13.93 13.79
N GLN A 738 5.27 -14.36 13.90
CA GLN A 738 4.32 -13.97 14.95
C GLN A 738 4.79 -14.29 16.39
N ASN A 739 5.77 -15.20 16.54
CA ASN A 739 6.32 -15.58 17.84
C ASN A 739 7.53 -14.71 18.26
N GLY A 740 7.91 -13.70 17.46
CA GLY A 740 9.05 -12.82 17.72
C GLY A 740 10.41 -13.49 17.53
N VAL A 741 10.46 -14.57 16.73
CA VAL A 741 11.72 -15.15 16.25
C VAL A 741 12.20 -14.33 15.04
N VAL A 742 13.47 -13.94 15.06
CA VAL A 742 14.08 -13.15 13.98
C VAL A 742 15.30 -13.90 13.46
N LEU A 743 15.31 -14.20 12.17
CA LEU A 743 16.45 -14.75 11.44
C LEU A 743 17.02 -13.65 10.55
N THR A 744 18.31 -13.38 10.64
CA THR A 744 18.98 -12.40 9.77
C THR A 744 20.07 -13.10 8.97
N LEU A 745 20.09 -12.87 7.66
CA LEU A 745 21.14 -13.26 6.74
C LEU A 745 21.77 -12.01 6.12
N ILE A 746 23.09 -12.02 6.04
CA ILE A 746 23.90 -10.97 5.44
C ILE A 746 24.75 -11.63 4.38
N GLU A 747 24.52 -11.25 3.13
CA GLU A 747 25.43 -11.60 2.04
C GLU A 747 26.54 -10.55 1.98
N THR A 748 27.79 -10.97 1.79
CA THR A 748 28.92 -10.04 1.62
C THR A 748 29.70 -10.41 0.39
N GLU A 749 29.78 -9.52 -0.59
CA GLU A 749 30.61 -9.73 -1.76
C GLU A 749 32.11 -9.65 -1.43
N SER A 750 32.89 -10.60 -1.92
CA SER A 750 34.35 -10.57 -1.83
C SER A 750 34.97 -9.50 -2.74
N GLU A 751 36.13 -8.94 -2.34
CA GLU A 751 36.90 -8.02 -3.17
C GLU A 751 37.21 -8.64 -4.55
N GLY A 752 36.53 -8.13 -5.59
CA GLY A 752 36.68 -8.58 -6.98
C GLY A 752 35.47 -9.29 -7.59
N GLY A 753 34.34 -9.40 -6.88
CA GLY A 753 33.04 -9.80 -7.45
C GLY A 753 32.93 -11.25 -7.92
N ASN A 754 33.86 -12.12 -7.52
CA ASN A 754 33.91 -13.53 -7.97
C ASN A 754 33.45 -14.55 -6.90
N SER A 755 33.10 -14.08 -5.71
CA SER A 755 32.51 -14.88 -4.64
C SER A 755 31.75 -13.99 -3.66
N SER A 756 30.68 -14.51 -3.07
CA SER A 756 30.00 -13.93 -1.92
C SER A 756 30.10 -14.89 -0.73
N SER A 757 29.96 -14.37 0.48
CA SER A 757 29.83 -15.19 1.69
C SER A 757 28.53 -14.85 2.41
N LEU A 758 27.81 -15.87 2.86
CA LEU A 758 26.58 -15.72 3.64
C LEU A 758 26.84 -16.01 5.12
N ALA A 759 26.41 -15.11 5.99
CA ALA A 759 26.46 -15.28 7.44
C ALA A 759 25.16 -14.78 8.09
N GLY A 760 24.83 -15.29 9.27
CA GLY A 760 23.59 -14.88 9.93
C GLY A 760 23.42 -15.40 11.35
N ALA A 761 22.29 -15.08 11.95
CA ALA A 761 21.91 -15.52 13.29
C ALA A 761 20.39 -15.66 13.40
N ILE A 762 19.94 -16.48 14.36
CA ILE A 762 18.53 -16.57 14.75
C ILE A 762 18.40 -16.18 16.21
N THR A 763 17.52 -15.21 16.49
CA THR A 763 17.32 -14.62 17.80
C THR A 763 15.86 -14.67 18.23
N VAL A 764 15.64 -14.67 19.55
CA VAL A 764 14.33 -14.45 20.17
C VAL A 764 14.53 -13.40 21.24
N LYS A 765 13.81 -12.27 21.16
CA LYS A 765 13.95 -11.13 22.08
C LYS A 765 15.41 -10.64 22.20
N GLY A 766 16.11 -10.58 21.06
CA GLY A 766 17.52 -10.18 20.97
C GLY A 766 18.54 -11.17 21.56
N THR A 767 18.10 -12.32 22.07
CA THR A 767 19.00 -13.40 22.52
C THR A 767 19.26 -14.36 21.38
N GLU A 768 20.53 -14.62 21.06
CA GLU A 768 20.95 -15.54 20.00
C GLU A 768 20.78 -17.00 20.42
N TYR A 769 20.15 -17.80 19.57
CA TYR A 769 19.93 -19.25 19.78
C TYR A 769 20.53 -20.12 18.68
N ALA A 770 20.84 -19.55 17.52
CA ALA A 770 21.55 -20.22 16.44
C ALA A 770 22.41 -19.24 15.61
N THR A 771 23.50 -19.75 15.04
CA THR A 771 24.36 -19.06 14.08
C THR A 771 24.26 -19.71 12.71
N ILE A 772 24.29 -18.90 11.65
CA ILE A 772 24.23 -19.35 10.25
C ILE A 772 25.55 -19.01 9.57
N SER A 773 26.12 -19.97 8.85
CA SER A 773 27.36 -19.78 8.09
C SER A 773 27.41 -20.63 6.83
N ASP A 774 28.00 -20.10 5.77
CA ASP A 774 28.41 -20.89 4.60
C ASP A 774 29.64 -21.75 4.92
N GLU A 775 29.43 -23.06 4.97
CA GLU A 775 30.49 -24.07 5.07
C GLU A 775 30.59 -24.88 3.77
N LEU A 776 31.54 -24.51 2.90
CA LEU A 776 31.87 -25.23 1.66
C LEU A 776 30.72 -25.27 0.62
N GLY A 777 29.91 -24.21 0.55
CA GLY A 777 28.77 -24.10 -0.38
C GLY A 777 27.47 -24.70 0.18
N PHE A 778 27.40 -24.92 1.50
CA PHE A 778 26.20 -25.34 2.21
C PHE A 778 25.92 -24.37 3.35
N ILE A 779 24.67 -23.92 3.47
CA ILE A 779 24.23 -23.08 4.57
C ILE A 779 23.99 -23.99 5.78
N ALA A 780 24.86 -23.86 6.80
CA ALA A 780 24.76 -24.61 8.04
C ALA A 780 24.20 -23.72 9.16
N ILE A 781 23.25 -24.26 9.92
CA ILE A 781 22.70 -23.67 11.14
C ILE A 781 23.28 -24.45 12.33
N SER A 782 23.92 -23.73 13.24
CA SER A 782 24.45 -24.28 14.48
C SER A 782 23.70 -23.74 15.69
N TYR A 783 23.04 -24.62 16.43
CA TYR A 783 22.24 -24.28 17.60
C TYR A 783 23.08 -24.20 18.88
N THR A 784 22.62 -23.38 19.82
CA THR A 784 23.23 -23.24 21.17
C THR A 784 23.23 -24.53 21.99
N ASP A 785 22.37 -25.51 21.67
CA ASP A 785 22.39 -26.85 22.28
C ASP A 785 23.42 -27.81 21.66
N GLY A 786 24.17 -27.36 20.65
CA GLY A 786 25.18 -28.13 19.92
C GLY A 786 24.62 -29.04 18.82
N SER A 787 23.31 -28.97 18.53
CA SER A 787 22.75 -29.58 17.32
C SER A 787 23.01 -28.70 16.10
N ASN A 788 23.08 -29.32 14.92
CA ASN A 788 23.29 -28.64 13.65
C ASN A 788 22.27 -29.16 12.62
N GLU A 789 21.87 -28.30 11.69
CA GLU A 789 21.10 -28.67 10.51
C GLU A 789 21.48 -27.81 9.31
N SER A 790 21.07 -28.22 8.11
CA SER A 790 21.19 -27.40 6.90
C SER A 790 19.87 -26.71 6.61
N LEU A 791 19.91 -25.48 6.11
CA LEU A 791 18.72 -24.76 5.66
C LEU A 791 18.10 -25.49 4.46
#